data_AF-A0A1J3FCH9-F1
#
_entry.id   AF-A0A1J3FCH9-F1
#
_cell.length_a   1.000
_cell.length_b   1.000
_cell.length_c   1.000
_cell.angle_alpha   90.00
_cell.angle_beta   90.00
_cell.angle_gamma   90.00
#
_symmetry.space_group_name_H-M   'P 1'
#
loop_
_entity.id
_entity.type
_entity.pdbx_description
1 polymer ?
#
loop_
_entity_poly.entity_id
_entity_poly.type
_entity_poly.pdbx_seq_one_letter_code
_entity_poly.pdbx_strand_id
1 'polypeptide(L)'
;MAKKIGVTVEVGNDGVAVITISNPPVNSLASPIISGLKEKFQDANQRTDVKAIVLIGNGGRFSGGFDINVFQQVHKTGDISLMPEVSVELVCNLMEDSRKPVVAAVEGLALGGGLELAMACHARVAAPKAQLGLPELTLGVIPGFGGTQRLPRLVGLAKATDMILLSKSILSEEGQKLGLIDALVPPGDLLSTSRKWALDIAEGRKPFLRSLHRTDKIGSLSEARAILKNSRQLAKKIAPNMPQHHACIEVIEEGIIHGGYSGVLKEAEVFKQLVMSDTAKALVHVFFAQRATSKVPNVTDAGLKPRPMKKVAVIGGGLMGSGIATALLLSNIRVVLKEINSEYLLKGTKSVEANLKSMVSRGKLTQDKAGKALSLLKGVLDYTEFKDVDMVIEAVIENIQLKQKIFKEIEEVCPSHCILASNTSTIDLDVIGEKTNSKDRIVGAHFFSPAHIMTLLEIVRSKNTSAQVILDLMALGKAIKKVPVVVGNCIGFAVNRTFFPYTQAAHMLVNLGVDLFRIDSVITSFGLPLGPFQLGDLAGHGIGIAVRDIYDKAYGDRMFSSPLTELLLKSGRNGKINGRGYYIYEKGSKPKPDSSVISVVEESRKLANIMPGGKPISVTDKEIVEMILFPVVNEACRVLDEGVVIRASDLDIASVLGMSFPSYRGGIVFWADTVGAKYIYERLKRLSETYGGFFKPSRYLEERAMKGMLLSEPSSSRSRL
;
A
#
# COMPACT_ATOMS: atom_id res chain seq x y z
N MET A 1 23.11 27.79 2.38
CA MET A 1 21.86 28.46 2.78
C MET A 1 20.77 27.41 2.94
N ALA A 2 20.14 27.32 4.12
CA ALA A 2 18.98 26.44 4.31
C ALA A 2 17.86 26.86 3.34
N LYS A 3 17.35 25.92 2.54
CA LYS A 3 16.26 26.19 1.58
C LYS A 3 14.99 26.57 2.36
N LYS A 4 14.68 27.86 2.40
CA LYS A 4 13.55 28.43 3.15
C LYS A 4 12.23 27.93 2.56
N ILE A 5 11.30 27.55 3.43
CA ILE A 5 9.90 27.28 3.05
C ILE A 5 9.24 28.61 2.72
N GLY A 6 8.57 28.70 1.57
CA GLY A 6 7.83 29.90 1.20
C GLY A 6 7.52 30.01 -0.29
N VAL A 7 6.94 31.14 -0.63
CA VAL A 7 6.63 31.54 -2.01
C VAL A 7 7.35 32.86 -2.27
N THR A 8 8.13 32.91 -3.36
CA THR A 8 8.85 34.12 -3.77
C THR A 8 8.33 34.61 -5.11
N VAL A 9 8.46 35.91 -5.37
CA VAL A 9 8.16 36.50 -6.68
C VAL A 9 9.35 37.32 -7.16
N GLU A 10 9.73 37.13 -8.42
CA GLU A 10 10.72 37.94 -9.12
C GLU A 10 10.11 38.47 -10.42
N VAL A 11 10.17 39.79 -10.64
CA VAL A 11 9.70 40.40 -11.90
C VAL A 11 10.92 40.68 -12.76
N GLY A 12 11.00 40.03 -13.91
CA GLY A 12 12.10 40.28 -14.84
C GLY A 12 11.85 41.53 -15.70
N ASN A 13 12.90 41.98 -16.38
CA ASN A 13 12.88 43.20 -17.22
C ASN A 13 11.89 43.14 -18.39
N ASP A 14 11.45 41.95 -18.79
CA ASP A 14 10.41 41.72 -19.80
C ASP A 14 8.98 41.95 -19.25
N GLY A 15 8.81 42.20 -17.95
CA GLY A 15 7.54 42.36 -17.26
C GLY A 15 6.89 41.05 -16.83
N VAL A 16 7.58 39.90 -16.88
CA VAL A 16 7.04 38.61 -16.42
C VAL A 16 7.41 38.37 -14.95
N ALA A 17 6.39 38.20 -14.11
CA ALA A 17 6.53 37.80 -12.71
C ALA A 17 6.66 36.28 -12.60
N VAL A 18 7.71 35.79 -11.94
CA VAL A 18 7.93 34.38 -11.66
C VAL A 18 7.62 34.12 -10.20
N ILE A 19 6.49 33.46 -9.95
CA ILE A 19 6.08 32.99 -8.63
C ILE A 19 6.66 31.59 -8.43
N THR A 20 7.57 31.44 -7.47
CA THR A 20 8.27 30.18 -7.19
C THR A 20 7.79 29.57 -5.87
N ILE A 21 7.30 28.33 -5.91
CA ILE A 21 6.97 27.52 -4.73
C ILE A 21 8.25 26.82 -4.23
N SER A 22 8.58 26.93 -2.94
CA SER A 22 9.68 26.18 -2.32
C SER A 22 9.25 25.59 -0.99
N ASN A 23 9.13 24.26 -0.93
CA ASN A 23 8.90 23.49 0.29
C ASN A 23 9.60 22.11 0.19
N PRO A 24 10.93 22.04 0.39
CA PRO A 24 11.68 20.78 0.27
C PRO A 24 11.23 19.75 1.32
N PRO A 25 11.34 18.43 1.04
CA PRO A 25 11.99 17.81 -0.12
C PRO A 25 11.09 17.67 -1.36
N VAL A 26 9.78 17.83 -1.20
CA VAL A 26 8.79 17.85 -2.29
C VAL A 26 7.83 18.98 -1.98
N ASN A 27 7.65 19.91 -2.94
CA ASN A 27 6.85 21.12 -2.76
C ASN A 27 5.38 20.78 -2.42
N SER A 28 5.06 20.55 -1.14
CA SER A 28 3.69 20.36 -0.66
C SER A 28 3.04 21.71 -0.40
N LEU A 29 1.74 21.78 -0.70
CA LEU A 29 0.92 22.97 -0.50
C LEU A 29 0.46 23.02 0.96
N ALA A 30 1.41 23.27 1.86
CA ALA A 30 1.16 23.57 3.26
C ALA A 30 0.53 24.96 3.41
N SER A 31 -0.09 25.25 4.56
CA SER A 31 -0.77 26.53 4.79
C SER A 31 0.09 27.77 4.47
N PRO A 32 1.39 27.86 4.87
CA PRO A 32 2.22 29.00 4.51
C PRO A 32 2.45 29.16 3.00
N ILE A 33 2.48 28.05 2.26
CA ILE A 33 2.60 28.07 0.79
C ILE A 33 1.31 28.59 0.16
N ILE A 34 0.15 28.12 0.64
CA ILE A 34 -1.15 28.58 0.14
C ILE A 34 -1.34 30.08 0.41
N SER A 35 -1.07 30.54 1.64
CA SER A 35 -1.14 31.97 1.98
C SER A 35 -0.16 32.79 1.13
N GLY A 36 1.08 32.33 0.97
CA GLY A 36 2.06 33.00 0.12
C GLY A 36 1.65 33.05 -1.35
N LEU A 37 1.02 32.00 -1.89
CA LEU A 37 0.47 32.01 -3.24
C LEU A 37 -0.63 33.06 -3.38
N LYS A 38 -1.59 33.13 -2.43
CA LYS A 38 -2.65 34.15 -2.44
C LYS A 38 -2.07 35.56 -2.47
N GLU A 39 -1.15 35.86 -1.54
CA GLU A 39 -0.47 37.15 -1.46
C GLU A 39 0.25 37.49 -2.77
N LYS A 40 1.09 36.57 -3.30
CA LYS A 40 1.90 36.87 -4.49
C LYS A 40 1.10 36.96 -5.78
N PHE A 41 0.01 36.20 -5.92
CA PHE A 41 -0.90 36.38 -7.05
C PHE A 41 -1.68 37.69 -6.95
N GLN A 42 -2.15 38.06 -5.75
CA GLN A 42 -2.83 39.34 -5.54
C GLN A 42 -1.90 40.53 -5.87
N ASP A 43 -0.68 40.53 -5.34
CA ASP A 43 0.35 41.53 -5.63
C ASP A 43 0.64 41.62 -7.13
N ALA A 44 0.91 40.47 -7.76
CA ALA A 44 1.24 40.40 -9.17
C ALA A 44 0.08 40.89 -10.05
N ASN A 45 -1.17 40.66 -9.67
CA ASN A 45 -2.35 41.13 -10.41
C ASN A 45 -2.55 42.64 -10.32
N GLN A 46 -2.15 43.28 -9.21
CA GLN A 46 -2.33 44.72 -8.99
C GLN A 46 -1.20 45.58 -9.58
N ARG A 47 0.01 45.02 -9.70
CA ARG A 47 1.21 45.72 -10.20
C ARG A 47 1.11 46.13 -11.67
N THR A 48 1.41 47.37 -12.05
CA THR A 48 1.34 47.79 -13.47
C THR A 48 2.56 47.36 -14.29
N ASP A 49 3.70 47.09 -13.64
CA ASP A 49 4.93 46.63 -14.29
C ASP A 49 4.92 45.14 -14.67
N VAL A 50 3.96 44.38 -14.13
CA VAL A 50 3.78 42.96 -14.46
C VAL A 50 2.79 42.80 -15.62
N LYS A 51 3.24 42.21 -16.72
CA LYS A 51 2.44 41.91 -17.92
C LYS A 51 1.86 40.49 -17.91
N ALA A 52 2.62 39.53 -17.35
CA ALA A 52 2.22 38.13 -17.28
C ALA A 52 2.91 37.43 -16.09
N ILE A 53 2.43 36.23 -15.74
CA ILE A 53 2.87 35.46 -14.57
C ILE A 53 3.32 34.06 -15.02
N VAL A 54 4.40 33.56 -14.43
CA VAL A 54 4.82 32.15 -14.49
C VAL A 54 4.81 31.57 -13.08
N LEU A 55 4.12 30.44 -12.88
CA LEU A 55 4.16 29.65 -11.66
C LEU A 55 5.13 28.48 -11.85
N ILE A 56 6.10 28.33 -10.95
CA ILE A 56 7.11 27.27 -11.01
C ILE A 56 7.40 26.69 -9.62
N GLY A 57 7.84 25.44 -9.55
CA GLY A 57 8.31 24.82 -8.31
C GLY A 57 9.84 24.74 -8.26
N ASN A 58 10.42 25.02 -7.10
CA ASN A 58 11.86 24.92 -6.86
C ASN A 58 12.30 23.45 -6.69
N GLY A 59 13.56 23.14 -7.00
CA GLY A 59 14.15 21.82 -6.73
C GLY A 59 13.75 20.71 -7.72
N GLY A 60 13.44 21.08 -8.97
CA GLY A 60 13.13 20.15 -10.06
C GLY A 60 11.79 19.43 -9.91
N ARG A 61 10.87 20.00 -9.11
CA ARG A 61 9.54 19.45 -8.84
C ARG A 61 8.54 20.59 -8.78
N PHE A 62 7.44 20.49 -9.50
CA PHE A 62 6.38 21.50 -9.45
C PHE A 62 5.67 21.48 -8.09
N SER A 63 4.85 20.48 -7.81
CA SER A 63 4.16 20.34 -6.53
C SER A 63 3.64 18.92 -6.28
N GLY A 64 3.87 18.43 -5.06
CA GLY A 64 3.40 17.11 -4.60
C GLY A 64 1.94 17.06 -4.17
N GLY A 65 1.23 18.20 -4.22
CA GLY A 65 -0.16 18.31 -3.77
C GLY A 65 -0.31 18.89 -2.38
N PHE A 66 -1.54 18.82 -1.86
CA PHE A 66 -1.88 19.35 -0.55
C PHE A 66 -1.10 18.69 0.58
N ASP A 67 -0.80 19.44 1.64
CA ASP A 67 -0.12 18.90 2.80
C ASP A 67 -1.07 18.04 3.65
N ILE A 68 -0.91 16.73 3.55
CA ILE A 68 -1.74 15.73 4.24
C ILE A 68 -1.61 15.83 5.77
N ASN A 69 -0.59 16.50 6.30
CA ASN A 69 -0.49 16.77 7.75
C ASN A 69 -1.70 17.56 8.27
N VAL A 70 -2.32 18.41 7.44
CA VAL A 70 -3.53 19.14 7.80
C VAL A 70 -4.69 18.18 8.06
N PHE A 71 -4.87 17.14 7.23
CA PHE A 71 -5.92 16.13 7.46
C PHE A 71 -5.73 15.43 8.80
N GLN A 72 -4.49 15.10 9.16
CA GLN A 72 -4.20 14.48 10.44
C GLN A 72 -4.59 15.36 11.63
N GLN A 73 -4.41 16.68 11.52
CA GLN A 73 -4.83 17.63 12.55
C GLN A 73 -6.35 17.75 12.62
N VAL A 74 -7.02 17.84 11.46
CA VAL A 74 -8.50 17.83 11.37
C VAL A 74 -9.06 16.57 12.01
N HIS A 75 -8.51 15.39 11.71
CA HIS A 75 -8.97 14.11 12.29
C HIS A 75 -8.77 14.01 13.79
N LYS A 76 -7.68 14.58 14.31
CA LYS A 76 -7.37 14.59 15.76
C LYS A 76 -8.25 15.57 16.54
N THR A 77 -8.48 16.75 15.99
CA THR A 77 -9.17 17.85 16.67
C THR A 77 -10.68 17.85 16.42
N GLY A 78 -11.11 17.25 15.31
CA GLY A 78 -12.46 17.40 14.78
C GLY A 78 -12.73 18.76 14.13
N ASP A 79 -11.74 19.65 14.09
CA ASP A 79 -11.91 21.03 13.63
C ASP A 79 -11.68 21.15 12.11
N ILE A 80 -12.78 21.26 11.37
CA ILE A 80 -12.76 21.43 9.92
C ILE A 80 -12.26 22.82 9.48
N SER A 81 -12.26 23.82 10.37
CA SER A 81 -11.82 25.18 10.04
C SER A 81 -10.32 25.26 9.74
N LEU A 82 -9.56 24.23 10.13
CA LEU A 82 -8.14 24.08 9.78
C LEU A 82 -7.93 23.85 8.27
N MET A 83 -8.97 23.46 7.52
CA MET A 83 -8.90 23.33 6.07
C MET A 83 -8.92 24.71 5.40
N PRO A 84 -7.87 25.12 4.66
CA PRO A 84 -7.87 26.40 3.97
C PRO A 84 -8.87 26.41 2.81
N GLU A 85 -9.50 27.56 2.59
CA GLU A 85 -10.27 27.79 1.36
C GLU A 85 -9.30 28.08 0.20
N VAL A 86 -9.27 27.19 -0.78
CA VAL A 86 -8.29 27.26 -1.89
C VAL A 86 -8.97 27.32 -3.25
N SER A 87 -10.01 26.51 -3.45
CA SER A 87 -10.69 26.34 -4.74
C SER A 87 -11.23 27.65 -5.32
N VAL A 88 -11.98 28.43 -4.55
CA VAL A 88 -12.59 29.66 -5.05
C VAL A 88 -11.60 30.82 -5.05
N GLU A 89 -11.06 31.17 -3.88
CA GLU A 89 -10.25 32.38 -3.72
C GLU A 89 -8.93 32.31 -4.50
N LEU A 90 -8.11 31.28 -4.25
CA LEU A 90 -6.81 31.17 -4.92
C LEU A 90 -6.97 30.72 -6.37
N VAL A 91 -7.70 29.63 -6.60
CA VAL A 91 -7.63 28.94 -7.90
C VAL A 91 -8.55 29.59 -8.93
N CYS A 92 -9.83 29.84 -8.62
CA CYS A 92 -10.73 30.53 -9.54
C CYS A 92 -10.39 32.02 -9.64
N ASN A 93 -10.44 32.77 -8.53
CA ASN A 93 -10.43 34.22 -8.59
C ASN A 93 -9.04 34.81 -8.88
N LEU A 94 -7.99 34.34 -8.19
CA LEU A 94 -6.65 34.93 -8.30
C LEU A 94 -5.83 34.38 -9.47
N MET A 95 -6.03 33.11 -9.84
CA MET A 95 -5.24 32.44 -10.88
C MET A 95 -5.97 32.38 -12.23
N GLU A 96 -7.15 31.76 -12.30
CA GLU A 96 -7.85 31.51 -13.57
C GLU A 96 -8.61 32.75 -14.10
N ASP A 97 -9.18 33.56 -13.21
CA ASP A 97 -9.81 34.85 -13.56
C ASP A 97 -8.82 36.02 -13.52
N SER A 98 -7.53 35.73 -13.35
CA SER A 98 -6.47 36.72 -13.45
C SER A 98 -6.61 37.54 -14.73
N ARG A 99 -6.43 38.86 -14.62
CA ARG A 99 -6.38 39.75 -15.79
C ARG A 99 -5.10 39.60 -16.61
N LYS A 100 -4.11 38.90 -16.04
CA LYS A 100 -2.80 38.66 -16.62
C LYS A 100 -2.65 37.19 -16.96
N PRO A 101 -2.03 36.84 -18.10
CA PRO A 101 -1.76 35.45 -18.40
C PRO A 101 -0.93 34.79 -17.32
N VAL A 102 -1.19 33.52 -17.07
CA VAL A 102 -0.53 32.71 -16.04
C VAL A 102 -0.10 31.42 -16.70
N VAL A 103 1.18 31.09 -16.66
CA VAL A 103 1.73 29.85 -17.24
C VAL A 103 2.34 28.98 -16.15
N ALA A 104 1.94 27.71 -16.08
CA ALA A 104 2.59 26.72 -15.22
C ALA A 104 3.84 26.16 -15.91
N ALA A 105 4.99 26.25 -15.24
CA ALA A 105 6.25 25.63 -15.65
C ALA A 105 6.45 24.33 -14.86
N VAL A 106 6.08 23.19 -15.43
CA VAL A 106 5.95 21.91 -14.74
C VAL A 106 7.19 21.03 -14.94
N GLU A 107 7.94 20.77 -13.86
CA GLU A 107 9.04 19.81 -13.84
C GLU A 107 8.79 18.70 -12.82
N GLY A 108 9.24 17.48 -13.13
CA GLY A 108 9.27 16.34 -12.20
C GLY A 108 7.90 15.75 -11.86
N LEU A 109 7.07 16.48 -11.13
CA LEU A 109 5.74 16.04 -10.72
C LEU A 109 4.80 17.22 -10.43
N ALA A 110 3.55 17.09 -10.86
CA ALA A 110 2.40 17.88 -10.44
C ALA A 110 1.30 16.89 -10.04
N LEU A 111 1.12 16.69 -8.74
CA LEU A 111 0.19 15.70 -8.18
C LEU A 111 -0.86 16.39 -7.30
N GLY A 112 -2.08 15.87 -7.34
CA GLY A 112 -3.22 16.37 -6.59
C GLY A 112 -3.42 17.88 -6.74
N GLY A 113 -3.54 18.60 -5.63
CA GLY A 113 -3.56 20.07 -5.60
C GLY A 113 -2.47 20.77 -6.44
N GLY A 114 -1.31 20.15 -6.64
CA GLY A 114 -0.28 20.66 -7.54
C GLY A 114 -0.71 20.63 -9.01
N LEU A 115 -1.33 19.54 -9.46
CA LEU A 115 -1.93 19.49 -10.81
C LEU A 115 -3.12 20.45 -10.92
N GLU A 116 -3.93 20.58 -9.86
CA GLU A 116 -5.07 21.50 -9.85
C GLU A 116 -4.64 22.97 -10.03
N LEU A 117 -3.56 23.39 -9.35
CA LEU A 117 -2.94 24.71 -9.58
C LEU A 117 -2.47 24.86 -11.04
N ALA A 118 -1.80 23.83 -11.60
CA ALA A 118 -1.33 23.89 -12.98
C ALA A 118 -2.49 23.97 -14.00
N MET A 119 -3.61 23.29 -13.75
CA MET A 119 -4.79 23.31 -14.61
C MET A 119 -5.54 24.64 -14.58
N ALA A 120 -5.41 25.40 -13.50
CA ALA A 120 -5.99 26.74 -13.38
C ALA A 120 -5.18 27.82 -14.11
N CYS A 121 -3.89 27.57 -14.39
CA CYS A 121 -3.10 28.43 -15.28
C CYS A 121 -3.68 28.42 -16.71
N HIS A 122 -3.42 29.49 -17.45
CA HIS A 122 -3.88 29.67 -18.83
C HIS A 122 -3.13 28.77 -19.82
N ALA A 123 -1.88 28.40 -19.50
CA ALA A 123 -1.12 27.38 -20.22
C ALA A 123 -0.19 26.60 -19.28
N ARG A 124 0.24 25.41 -19.72
CA ARG A 124 1.17 24.51 -19.05
C ARG A 124 2.29 24.11 -19.99
N VAL A 125 3.52 24.51 -19.65
CA VAL A 125 4.75 24.06 -20.31
C VAL A 125 5.42 23.07 -19.38
N ALA A 126 5.83 21.90 -19.87
CA ALA A 126 6.40 20.86 -19.03
C ALA A 126 7.73 20.30 -19.54
N ALA A 127 8.56 19.84 -18.60
CA ALA A 127 9.69 18.98 -18.91
C ALA A 127 9.23 17.53 -19.20
N PRO A 128 9.97 16.75 -20.02
CA PRO A 128 9.68 15.34 -20.27
C PRO A 128 9.60 14.51 -18.99
N LYS A 129 8.77 13.45 -19.03
CA LYS A 129 8.54 12.51 -17.92
C LYS A 129 7.99 13.13 -16.63
N ALA A 130 7.50 14.38 -16.66
CA ALA A 130 6.81 14.92 -15.50
C ALA A 130 5.54 14.12 -15.21
N GLN A 131 5.32 13.74 -13.95
CA GLN A 131 4.14 12.96 -13.54
C GLN A 131 2.96 13.88 -13.25
N LEU A 132 1.80 13.60 -13.85
CA LEU A 132 0.58 14.39 -13.74
C LEU A 132 -0.57 13.49 -13.26
N GLY A 133 -1.14 13.74 -12.07
CA GLY A 133 -2.26 12.94 -11.57
C GLY A 133 -3.01 13.53 -10.38
N LEU A 134 -4.21 12.99 -10.12
CA LEU A 134 -5.08 13.35 -9.00
C LEU A 134 -5.29 12.11 -8.10
N PRO A 135 -4.42 11.87 -7.09
CA PRO A 135 -4.43 10.65 -6.28
C PRO A 135 -5.37 10.73 -5.05
N GLU A 136 -6.20 11.76 -4.92
CA GLU A 136 -6.97 12.08 -3.71
C GLU A 136 -7.85 10.95 -3.21
N LEU A 137 -8.43 10.14 -4.11
CA LEU A 137 -9.31 9.03 -3.70
C LEU A 137 -8.58 7.98 -2.85
N THR A 138 -7.26 7.87 -2.96
CA THR A 138 -6.42 7.00 -2.11
C THR A 138 -6.35 7.45 -0.65
N LEU A 139 -6.73 8.69 -0.37
CA LEU A 139 -6.79 9.29 0.97
C LEU A 139 -8.23 9.42 1.50
N GLY A 140 -9.22 8.89 0.78
CA GLY A 140 -10.62 8.96 1.20
C GLY A 140 -11.31 10.28 0.90
N VAL A 141 -10.68 11.16 0.12
CA VAL A 141 -11.21 12.47 -0.30
C VAL A 141 -11.24 12.57 -1.82
N ILE A 142 -11.88 13.62 -2.36
CA ILE A 142 -11.89 13.92 -3.80
C ILE A 142 -10.88 15.04 -4.10
N PRO A 143 -10.53 15.33 -5.37
CA PRO A 143 -9.87 16.59 -5.72
C PRO A 143 -10.63 17.77 -5.12
N GLY A 144 -9.93 18.79 -4.62
CA GLY A 144 -10.53 19.85 -3.80
C GLY A 144 -10.25 21.27 -4.27
N PHE A 145 -9.42 21.45 -5.31
CA PHE A 145 -9.02 22.74 -5.88
C PHE A 145 -9.55 22.90 -7.32
N GLY A 146 -10.66 22.26 -7.65
CA GLY A 146 -11.38 22.26 -8.93
C GLY A 146 -10.90 21.18 -9.91
N GLY A 147 -10.15 20.18 -9.46
CA GLY A 147 -9.63 19.08 -10.26
C GLY A 147 -10.74 18.21 -10.88
N THR A 148 -11.86 18.02 -10.16
CA THR A 148 -13.04 17.32 -10.71
C THR A 148 -13.64 18.06 -11.90
N GLN A 149 -13.38 19.37 -12.02
CA GLN A 149 -13.97 20.21 -13.06
C GLN A 149 -13.02 20.51 -14.20
N ARG A 150 -11.75 20.85 -13.92
CA ARG A 150 -10.79 21.24 -14.95
C ARG A 150 -10.22 20.04 -15.71
N LEU A 151 -10.01 18.90 -15.05
CA LEU A 151 -9.42 17.74 -15.72
C LEU A 151 -10.33 17.21 -16.85
N PRO A 152 -11.66 16.97 -16.65
CA PRO A 152 -12.55 16.57 -17.74
C PRO A 152 -12.57 17.52 -18.93
N ARG A 153 -12.39 18.83 -18.67
CA ARG A 153 -12.37 19.88 -19.68
C ARG A 153 -11.06 19.97 -20.47
N LEU A 154 -9.97 19.45 -19.90
CA LEU A 154 -8.65 19.46 -20.53
C LEU A 154 -8.34 18.15 -21.26
N VAL A 155 -8.61 16.99 -20.67
CA VAL A 155 -8.27 15.67 -21.25
C VAL A 155 -9.46 14.89 -21.79
N GLY A 156 -10.67 15.44 -21.64
CA GLY A 156 -11.92 14.75 -21.96
C GLY A 156 -12.45 13.91 -20.80
N LEU A 157 -13.77 13.79 -20.73
CA LEU A 157 -14.47 13.21 -19.57
C LEU A 157 -14.03 11.76 -19.27
N ALA A 158 -14.00 10.88 -20.28
CA ALA A 158 -13.66 9.48 -20.09
C ALA A 158 -12.25 9.29 -19.52
N LYS A 159 -11.27 10.04 -20.04
CA LYS A 159 -9.89 9.96 -19.57
C LYS A 159 -9.73 10.57 -18.18
N ALA A 160 -10.41 11.67 -17.90
CA ALA A 160 -10.39 12.29 -16.57
C ALA A 160 -10.99 11.36 -15.50
N THR A 161 -12.12 10.72 -15.78
CA THR A 161 -12.73 9.75 -14.86
C THR A 161 -11.82 8.54 -14.63
N ASP A 162 -11.12 8.04 -15.66
CA ASP A 162 -10.14 6.95 -15.51
C ASP A 162 -8.96 7.36 -14.60
N MET A 163 -8.38 8.54 -14.85
CA MET A 163 -7.28 9.07 -14.04
C MET A 163 -7.65 9.24 -12.58
N ILE A 164 -8.82 9.84 -12.30
CA ILE A 164 -9.28 10.14 -10.94
C ILE A 164 -9.69 8.84 -10.21
N LEU A 165 -10.57 8.02 -10.81
CA LEU A 165 -11.11 6.82 -10.17
C LEU A 165 -10.05 5.74 -9.92
N LEU A 166 -9.02 5.67 -10.78
CA LEU A 166 -7.89 4.76 -10.57
C LEU A 166 -6.73 5.40 -9.81
N SER A 167 -6.81 6.70 -9.52
CA SER A 167 -5.72 7.48 -8.90
C SER A 167 -4.39 7.27 -9.63
N LYS A 168 -4.45 7.26 -10.97
CA LYS A 168 -3.29 7.00 -11.84
C LYS A 168 -2.77 8.29 -12.43
N SER A 169 -1.45 8.44 -12.37
CA SER A 169 -0.74 9.51 -13.07
C SER A 169 -0.45 9.13 -14.52
N ILE A 170 -0.45 10.13 -15.39
CA ILE A 170 0.11 10.06 -16.74
C ILE A 170 1.46 10.80 -16.79
N LEU A 171 2.23 10.58 -17.84
CA LEU A 171 3.44 11.36 -18.10
C LEU A 171 3.12 12.56 -19.00
N SER A 172 3.97 13.58 -18.94
CA SER A 172 3.81 14.82 -19.69
C SER A 172 3.69 14.63 -21.21
N GLU A 173 4.29 13.57 -21.77
CA GLU A 173 4.16 13.21 -23.19
C GLU A 173 2.73 12.76 -23.56
N GLU A 174 2.08 11.98 -22.70
CA GLU A 174 0.67 11.64 -22.85
C GLU A 174 -0.21 12.87 -22.57
N GLY A 175 0.17 13.66 -21.55
CA GLY A 175 -0.48 14.93 -21.21
C GLY A 175 -0.52 15.91 -22.38
N GLN A 176 0.56 15.99 -23.17
CA GLN A 176 0.59 16.86 -24.35
C GLN A 176 -0.39 16.39 -25.43
N LYS A 177 -0.41 15.08 -25.72
CA LYS A 177 -1.35 14.50 -26.71
C LYS A 177 -2.81 14.70 -26.32
N LEU A 178 -3.11 14.65 -25.03
CA LEU A 178 -4.46 14.84 -24.50
C LEU A 178 -4.86 16.32 -24.36
N GLY A 179 -3.91 17.25 -24.43
CA GLY A 179 -4.13 18.69 -24.22
C GLY A 179 -4.14 19.12 -22.75
N LEU A 180 -3.59 18.31 -21.85
CA LEU A 180 -3.27 18.73 -20.48
C LEU A 180 -1.98 19.57 -20.45
N ILE A 181 -1.02 19.29 -21.32
CA ILE A 181 0.22 20.05 -21.47
C ILE A 181 0.20 20.75 -22.83
N ASP A 182 0.52 22.03 -22.86
CA ASP A 182 0.51 22.84 -24.08
C ASP A 182 1.83 22.75 -24.84
N ALA A 183 2.95 22.58 -24.14
CA ALA A 183 4.27 22.38 -24.75
C ALA A 183 5.23 21.53 -23.88
N LEU A 184 6.09 20.76 -24.56
CA LEU A 184 7.20 20.05 -23.95
C LEU A 184 8.53 20.69 -24.34
N VAL A 185 9.38 20.92 -23.35
CA VAL A 185 10.73 21.48 -23.56
C VAL A 185 11.74 20.83 -22.62
N PRO A 186 13.04 20.78 -22.97
CA PRO A 186 14.07 20.31 -22.06
C PRO A 186 14.05 21.09 -20.73
N PRO A 187 14.41 20.47 -19.59
CA PRO A 187 14.42 21.14 -18.28
C PRO A 187 15.17 22.48 -18.26
N GLY A 188 16.29 22.58 -19.00
CA GLY A 188 17.09 23.82 -19.09
C GLY A 188 16.37 24.99 -19.75
N ASP A 189 15.36 24.73 -20.58
CA ASP A 189 14.62 25.74 -21.35
C ASP A 189 13.22 26.02 -20.76
N LEU A 190 12.88 25.36 -19.65
CA LEU A 190 11.53 25.37 -19.11
C LEU A 190 11.06 26.77 -18.71
N LEU A 191 11.89 27.49 -17.95
CA LEU A 191 11.55 28.83 -17.48
C LEU A 191 11.50 29.85 -18.63
N SER A 192 12.53 29.89 -19.47
CA SER A 192 12.60 30.83 -20.61
C SER A 192 11.44 30.64 -21.57
N THR A 193 11.09 29.40 -21.89
CA THR A 193 9.94 29.07 -22.74
C THR A 193 8.62 29.47 -22.07
N SER A 194 8.46 29.19 -20.78
CA SER A 194 7.24 29.54 -20.05
C SER A 194 7.01 31.05 -20.01
N ARG A 195 8.08 31.84 -19.82
CA ARG A 195 8.02 33.31 -19.87
C ARG A 195 7.59 33.82 -21.24
N LYS A 196 8.24 33.31 -22.30
CA LYS A 196 7.87 33.64 -23.69
C LYS A 196 6.41 33.30 -23.97
N TRP A 197 5.96 32.12 -23.56
CA TRP A 197 4.57 31.70 -23.73
C TRP A 197 3.59 32.63 -23.01
N ALA A 198 3.93 33.08 -21.81
CA ALA A 198 3.11 34.00 -21.03
C ALA A 198 2.96 35.37 -21.73
N LEU A 199 4.05 35.89 -22.30
CA LEU A 199 4.04 37.12 -23.11
C LEU A 199 3.28 36.94 -24.43
N ASP A 200 3.44 35.81 -25.10
CA ASP A 200 2.70 35.50 -26.32
C ASP A 200 1.18 35.52 -26.07
N ILE A 201 0.70 35.08 -24.90
CA ILE A 201 -0.71 35.22 -24.53
C ILE A 201 -1.06 36.69 -24.26
N ALA A 202 -0.20 37.43 -23.54
CA ALA A 202 -0.45 38.84 -23.19
C ALA A 202 -0.58 39.73 -24.44
N GLU A 203 0.16 39.39 -25.49
CA GLU A 203 0.19 40.11 -26.76
C GLU A 203 -0.81 39.55 -27.80
N GLY A 204 -1.65 38.59 -27.42
CA GLY A 204 -2.66 37.99 -28.30
C GLY A 204 -2.11 37.07 -29.39
N ARG A 205 -0.83 36.69 -29.32
CA ARG A 205 -0.20 35.71 -30.23
C ARG A 205 -0.59 34.26 -29.88
N LYS A 206 -1.06 34.03 -28.66
CA LYS A 206 -1.64 32.76 -28.18
C LYS A 206 -2.96 33.01 -27.46
N PRO A 207 -3.89 32.04 -27.46
CA PRO A 207 -5.20 32.23 -26.86
C PRO A 207 -5.12 32.31 -25.32
N PHE A 208 -5.91 33.21 -24.75
CA PHE A 208 -6.11 33.35 -23.31
C PHE A 208 -7.24 32.40 -22.88
N LEU A 209 -6.90 31.15 -22.54
CA LEU A 209 -7.88 30.11 -22.25
C LEU A 209 -8.08 29.90 -20.74
N ARG A 210 -9.34 29.90 -20.29
CA ARG A 210 -9.72 29.50 -18.94
C ARG A 210 -10.28 28.08 -18.95
N SER A 211 -9.59 27.17 -18.29
CA SER A 211 -9.88 25.73 -18.32
C SER A 211 -11.30 25.40 -17.84
N LEU A 212 -11.79 26.09 -16.81
CA LEU A 212 -13.11 25.85 -16.21
C LEU A 212 -14.29 26.18 -17.14
N HIS A 213 -14.10 27.10 -18.08
CA HIS A 213 -15.13 27.52 -19.04
C HIS A 213 -15.17 26.66 -20.31
N ARG A 214 -14.17 25.80 -20.51
CA ARG A 214 -14.13 24.91 -21.68
C ARG A 214 -15.22 23.85 -21.59
N THR A 215 -15.81 23.54 -22.75
CA THR A 215 -16.81 22.48 -22.91
C THR A 215 -16.53 21.57 -24.11
N ASP A 216 -15.55 21.93 -24.94
CA ASP A 216 -15.22 21.27 -26.21
C ASP A 216 -14.85 19.77 -26.07
N LYS A 217 -14.42 19.35 -24.88
CA LYS A 217 -14.02 17.96 -24.58
C LYS A 217 -14.97 17.20 -23.65
N ILE A 218 -16.06 17.84 -23.19
CA ILE A 218 -17.06 17.17 -22.34
C ILE A 218 -17.94 16.24 -23.19
N GLY A 219 -18.21 16.62 -24.44
CA GLY A 219 -19.16 15.93 -25.32
C GLY A 219 -20.60 16.37 -25.06
N SER A 220 -21.54 15.74 -25.75
CA SER A 220 -22.97 15.96 -25.53
C SER A 220 -23.43 15.40 -24.18
N LEU A 221 -24.56 15.89 -23.65
CA LEU A 221 -25.09 15.42 -22.37
C LEU A 221 -25.42 13.92 -22.37
N SER A 222 -25.83 13.34 -23.52
CA SER A 222 -26.11 11.90 -23.64
C SER A 222 -24.83 11.07 -23.54
N GLU A 223 -23.76 11.49 -24.23
CA GLU A 223 -22.44 10.84 -24.16
C GLU A 223 -21.85 10.94 -22.75
N ALA A 224 -21.94 12.12 -22.14
CA ALA A 224 -21.46 12.34 -20.78
C ALA A 224 -22.16 11.41 -19.77
N ARG A 225 -23.50 11.31 -19.84
CA ARG A 225 -24.28 10.38 -19.00
C ARG A 225 -23.87 8.92 -19.20
N ALA A 226 -23.58 8.50 -20.43
CA ALA A 226 -23.12 7.14 -20.71
C ALA A 226 -21.74 6.85 -20.08
N ILE A 227 -20.80 7.79 -20.19
CA ILE A 227 -19.47 7.70 -19.58
C ILE A 227 -19.57 7.64 -18.05
N LEU A 228 -20.38 8.51 -17.44
CA LEU A 228 -20.58 8.53 -15.99
C LEU A 228 -21.28 7.26 -15.48
N LYS A 229 -22.23 6.70 -16.26
CA LYS A 229 -22.83 5.39 -15.94
C LYS A 229 -21.77 4.28 -15.88
N ASN A 230 -20.87 4.22 -16.87
CA ASN A 230 -19.76 3.25 -16.89
C ASN A 230 -18.79 3.49 -15.72
N SER A 231 -18.51 4.76 -15.41
CA SER A 231 -17.68 5.16 -14.28
C SER A 231 -18.25 4.71 -12.94
N ARG A 232 -19.58 4.81 -12.74
CA ARG A 232 -20.26 4.28 -11.55
C ARG A 232 -20.16 2.77 -11.45
N GLN A 233 -20.30 2.05 -12.57
CA GLN A 233 -20.12 0.59 -12.59
C GLN A 233 -18.67 0.19 -12.25
N LEU A 234 -17.70 0.93 -12.75
CA LEU A 234 -16.29 0.73 -12.41
C LEU A 234 -16.06 0.96 -10.91
N ALA A 235 -16.54 2.08 -10.36
CA ALA A 235 -16.42 2.41 -8.93
C ALA A 235 -17.01 1.31 -8.03
N LYS A 236 -18.21 0.80 -8.34
CA LYS A 236 -18.82 -0.33 -7.62
C LYS A 236 -17.96 -1.60 -7.64
N LYS A 237 -17.22 -1.83 -8.73
CA LYS A 237 -16.37 -3.01 -8.89
C LYS A 237 -15.04 -2.89 -8.17
N ILE A 238 -14.38 -1.73 -8.23
CA ILE A 238 -13.01 -1.55 -7.72
C ILE A 238 -12.98 -1.01 -6.28
N ALA A 239 -14.06 -0.35 -5.85
CA ALA A 239 -14.11 0.46 -4.65
C ALA A 239 -15.50 0.43 -3.97
N PRO A 240 -16.12 -0.76 -3.75
CA PRO A 240 -17.50 -0.87 -3.25
C PRO A 240 -17.70 -0.21 -1.88
N ASN A 241 -16.67 -0.20 -1.03
CA ASN A 241 -16.72 0.32 0.35
C ASN A 241 -16.01 1.67 0.51
N MET A 242 -15.83 2.41 -0.59
CA MET A 242 -15.13 3.70 -0.60
C MET A 242 -16.05 4.79 -1.17
N PRO A 243 -16.84 5.47 -0.32
CA PRO A 243 -17.91 6.38 -0.74
C PRO A 243 -17.40 7.56 -1.58
N GLN A 244 -16.16 7.99 -1.36
CA GLN A 244 -15.53 9.10 -2.11
C GLN A 244 -15.50 8.85 -3.63
N HIS A 245 -15.49 7.60 -4.09
CA HIS A 245 -15.49 7.31 -5.54
C HIS A 245 -16.83 7.68 -6.18
N HIS A 246 -17.95 7.40 -5.49
CA HIS A 246 -19.28 7.76 -5.98
C HIS A 246 -19.50 9.26 -5.89
N ALA A 247 -19.16 9.85 -4.75
CA ALA A 247 -19.25 11.29 -4.53
C ALA A 247 -18.44 12.09 -5.58
N CYS A 248 -17.25 11.60 -5.97
CA CYS A 248 -16.46 12.22 -7.02
C CYS A 248 -17.19 12.26 -8.37
N ILE A 249 -17.90 11.19 -8.74
CA ILE A 249 -18.64 11.13 -10.00
C ILE A 249 -19.84 12.08 -9.97
N GLU A 250 -20.52 12.19 -8.84
CA GLU A 250 -21.63 13.13 -8.63
C GLU A 250 -21.17 14.59 -8.75
N VAL A 251 -20.03 14.92 -8.15
CA VAL A 251 -19.42 16.26 -8.26
C VAL A 251 -19.01 16.59 -9.70
N ILE A 252 -18.46 15.61 -10.44
CA ILE A 252 -18.15 15.78 -11.86
C ILE A 252 -19.43 16.04 -12.66
N GLU A 253 -20.50 15.28 -12.39
CA GLU A 253 -21.79 15.41 -13.07
C GLU A 253 -22.45 16.77 -12.79
N GLU A 254 -22.40 17.25 -11.55
CA GLU A 254 -22.88 18.58 -11.14
C GLU A 254 -22.29 19.68 -12.04
N GLY A 255 -20.97 19.67 -12.23
CA GLY A 255 -20.32 20.68 -13.06
C GLY A 255 -20.52 20.50 -14.56
N ILE A 256 -20.98 19.33 -15.02
CA ILE A 256 -21.40 19.11 -16.41
C ILE A 256 -22.81 19.67 -16.64
N ILE A 257 -23.73 19.45 -15.70
CA ILE A 257 -25.13 19.86 -15.83
C ILE A 257 -25.31 21.36 -15.55
N HIS A 258 -24.70 21.85 -14.46
CA HIS A 258 -24.93 23.20 -13.94
C HIS A 258 -23.75 24.16 -14.19
N GLY A 259 -22.70 23.68 -14.86
CA GLY A 259 -21.52 24.47 -15.23
C GLY A 259 -20.36 24.33 -14.25
N GLY A 260 -19.14 24.60 -14.74
CA GLY A 260 -17.90 24.29 -14.03
C GLY A 260 -17.80 24.95 -12.65
N TYR A 261 -18.26 26.20 -12.53
CA TYR A 261 -18.24 26.92 -11.25
C TYR A 261 -19.18 26.28 -10.21
N SER A 262 -20.39 25.84 -10.60
CA SER A 262 -21.29 25.06 -9.72
C SER A 262 -20.59 23.80 -9.22
N GLY A 263 -19.92 23.09 -10.13
CA GLY A 263 -19.13 21.91 -9.80
C GLY A 263 -17.99 22.19 -8.81
N VAL A 264 -17.29 23.33 -8.91
CA VAL A 264 -16.22 23.71 -7.97
C VAL A 264 -16.79 23.97 -6.57
N LEU A 265 -17.94 24.65 -6.47
CA LEU A 265 -18.60 24.87 -5.18
C LEU A 265 -19.04 23.55 -4.55
N LYS A 266 -19.63 22.65 -5.35
CA LYS A 266 -20.04 21.33 -4.87
C LYS A 266 -18.85 20.46 -4.47
N GLU A 267 -17.75 20.55 -5.22
CA GLU A 267 -16.50 19.87 -4.89
C GLU A 267 -15.99 20.29 -3.51
N ALA A 268 -15.92 21.59 -3.24
CA ALA A 268 -15.44 22.11 -1.96
C ALA A 268 -16.33 21.66 -0.78
N GLU A 269 -17.66 21.64 -0.97
CA GLU A 269 -18.62 21.15 0.02
C GLU A 269 -18.40 19.66 0.32
N VAL A 270 -18.40 18.83 -0.73
CA VAL A 270 -18.27 17.36 -0.61
C VAL A 270 -16.89 16.99 -0.06
N PHE A 271 -15.83 17.69 -0.45
CA PHE A 271 -14.49 17.50 0.10
C PHE A 271 -14.48 17.65 1.63
N LYS A 272 -15.08 18.73 2.16
CA LYS A 272 -15.15 19.01 3.61
C LYS A 272 -15.96 17.95 4.37
N GLN A 273 -16.96 17.35 3.73
CA GLN A 273 -17.70 16.23 4.32
C GLN A 273 -16.85 14.95 4.35
N LEU A 274 -16.20 14.62 3.22
CA LEU A 274 -15.42 13.39 3.07
C LEU A 274 -14.19 13.35 3.96
N VAL A 275 -13.48 14.47 4.15
CA VAL A 275 -12.30 14.50 5.02
C VAL A 275 -12.63 14.08 6.45
N MET A 276 -13.86 14.27 6.92
CA MET A 276 -14.31 13.87 8.26
C MET A 276 -14.76 12.40 8.35
N SER A 277 -14.90 11.71 7.21
CA SER A 277 -15.38 10.32 7.16
C SER A 277 -14.39 9.33 7.77
N ASP A 278 -14.91 8.23 8.30
CA ASP A 278 -14.05 7.18 8.88
C ASP A 278 -13.16 6.51 7.83
N THR A 279 -13.61 6.44 6.57
CA THR A 279 -12.79 5.99 5.44
C THR A 279 -11.60 6.91 5.21
N ALA A 280 -11.78 8.23 5.27
CA ALA A 280 -10.68 9.18 5.15
C ALA A 280 -9.71 9.09 6.34
N LYS A 281 -10.22 9.01 7.57
CA LYS A 281 -9.39 8.80 8.78
C LYS A 281 -8.51 7.54 8.65
N ALA A 282 -9.12 6.43 8.22
CA ALA A 282 -8.43 5.16 8.01
C ALA A 282 -7.36 5.22 6.91
N LEU A 283 -7.66 5.79 5.74
CA LEU A 283 -6.72 5.88 4.63
C LEU A 283 -5.58 6.87 4.91
N VAL A 284 -5.86 7.99 5.58
CA VAL A 284 -4.85 8.94 6.05
C VAL A 284 -3.96 8.29 7.12
N HIS A 285 -4.52 7.49 8.04
CA HIS A 285 -3.74 6.68 8.97
C HIS A 285 -2.77 5.76 8.24
N VAL A 286 -3.24 4.95 7.28
CA VAL A 286 -2.39 4.05 6.47
C VAL A 286 -1.27 4.82 5.77
N PHE A 287 -1.57 5.99 5.20
CA PHE A 287 -0.58 6.83 4.54
C PHE A 287 0.57 7.24 5.48
N PHE A 288 0.25 7.70 6.69
CA PHE A 288 1.26 8.07 7.68
C PHE A 288 1.95 6.86 8.29
N ALA A 289 1.21 5.80 8.58
CA ALA A 289 1.73 4.55 9.12
C ALA A 289 2.77 3.92 8.17
N GLN A 290 2.51 3.89 6.87
CA GLN A 290 3.46 3.38 5.87
C GLN A 290 4.73 4.22 5.81
N ARG A 291 4.62 5.54 5.96
CA ARG A 291 5.81 6.41 6.05
C ARG A 291 6.58 6.18 7.34
N ALA A 292 5.87 5.91 8.44
CA ALA A 292 6.44 5.68 9.74
C ALA A 292 7.36 4.45 9.76
N THR A 293 7.06 3.39 8.99
CA THR A 293 7.90 2.18 8.89
C THR A 293 9.33 2.48 8.40
N SER A 294 9.54 3.61 7.72
CA SER A 294 10.86 4.05 7.27
C SER A 294 11.74 4.66 8.36
N LYS A 295 11.19 4.89 9.56
CA LYS A 295 11.89 5.44 10.74
C LYS A 295 12.02 4.34 11.78
N VAL A 296 13.19 3.72 11.88
CA VAL A 296 13.48 2.66 12.83
C VAL A 296 14.49 3.20 13.85
N PRO A 297 14.15 3.26 15.15
CA PRO A 297 15.06 3.71 16.20
C PRO A 297 16.34 2.86 16.24
N ASN A 298 17.46 3.48 16.58
CA ASN A 298 18.80 2.88 16.62
C ASN A 298 19.29 2.28 15.28
N VAL A 299 18.64 2.61 14.16
CA VAL A 299 18.99 2.12 12.83
C VAL A 299 19.04 3.27 11.83
N THR A 300 17.91 3.94 11.63
CA THR A 300 17.79 5.01 10.63
C THR A 300 18.27 6.37 11.14
N ASP A 301 18.33 6.52 12.45
CA ASP A 301 18.86 7.67 13.21
C ASP A 301 20.31 7.46 13.67
N ALA A 302 20.90 6.28 13.43
CA ALA A 302 22.26 5.93 13.86
C ALA A 302 23.39 6.54 12.99
N GLY A 303 23.08 7.43 12.04
CA GLY A 303 24.07 8.05 11.15
C GLY A 303 24.69 7.10 10.10
N LEU A 304 24.14 5.90 9.95
CA LEU A 304 24.59 4.89 8.99
C LEU A 304 24.17 5.24 7.55
N LYS A 305 24.90 4.71 6.57
CA LYS A 305 24.58 4.85 5.14
C LYS A 305 24.27 3.48 4.54
N PRO A 306 23.18 3.33 3.75
CA PRO A 306 22.86 2.06 3.13
C PRO A 306 23.92 1.68 2.09
N ARG A 307 24.38 0.43 2.14
CA ARG A 307 25.29 -0.19 1.17
C ARG A 307 24.51 -0.61 -0.08
N PRO A 308 25.02 -0.38 -1.29
CA PRO A 308 24.32 -0.74 -2.52
C PRO A 308 24.29 -2.27 -2.72
N MET A 309 23.14 -2.81 -3.08
CA MET A 309 22.97 -4.23 -3.43
C MET A 309 22.95 -4.38 -4.95
N LYS A 310 24.00 -4.97 -5.54
CA LYS A 310 24.16 -5.14 -6.98
C LYS A 310 24.03 -6.60 -7.41
N LYS A 311 24.52 -7.54 -6.59
CA LYS A 311 24.48 -8.98 -6.84
C LYS A 311 23.92 -9.70 -5.62
N VAL A 312 22.82 -10.43 -5.82
CA VAL A 312 22.12 -11.17 -4.76
C VAL A 312 22.03 -12.64 -5.15
N ALA A 313 22.39 -13.54 -4.24
CA ALA A 313 22.16 -14.96 -4.43
C ALA A 313 20.84 -15.38 -3.79
N VAL A 314 20.08 -16.25 -4.46
CA VAL A 314 18.86 -16.87 -3.94
C VAL A 314 19.07 -18.38 -3.92
N ILE A 315 18.95 -19.00 -2.74
CA ILE A 315 19.12 -20.45 -2.57
C ILE A 315 17.74 -21.10 -2.51
N GLY A 316 17.46 -21.97 -3.48
CA GLY A 316 16.15 -22.59 -3.69
C GLY A 316 15.34 -21.83 -4.76
N GLY A 317 14.97 -22.52 -5.83
CA GLY A 317 14.24 -21.99 -6.99
C GLY A 317 12.76 -22.33 -7.01
N GLY A 318 12.20 -22.77 -5.87
CA GLY A 318 10.77 -23.02 -5.70
C GLY A 318 9.89 -21.77 -5.83
N LEU A 319 8.66 -21.84 -5.34
CA LEU A 319 7.67 -20.77 -5.45
C LEU A 319 8.19 -19.42 -4.88
N MET A 320 8.76 -19.45 -3.67
CA MET A 320 9.28 -18.24 -3.03
C MET A 320 10.55 -17.74 -3.71
N GLY A 321 11.54 -18.61 -3.88
CA GLY A 321 12.82 -18.21 -4.47
C GLY A 321 12.71 -17.67 -5.90
N SER A 322 11.89 -18.28 -6.76
CA SER A 322 11.63 -17.74 -8.11
C SER A 322 10.89 -16.39 -8.06
N GLY A 323 9.96 -16.19 -7.12
CA GLY A 323 9.30 -14.91 -6.90
C GLY A 323 10.25 -13.82 -6.40
N ILE A 324 11.15 -14.14 -5.47
CA ILE A 324 12.17 -13.24 -4.92
C ILE A 324 13.16 -12.85 -6.03
N ALA A 325 13.67 -13.83 -6.78
CA ALA A 325 14.52 -13.60 -7.93
C ALA A 325 13.84 -12.66 -8.94
N THR A 326 12.57 -12.91 -9.27
CA THR A 326 11.80 -12.04 -10.18
C THR A 326 11.73 -10.59 -9.67
N ALA A 327 11.47 -10.37 -8.38
CA ALA A 327 11.39 -9.03 -7.79
C ALA A 327 12.72 -8.26 -7.86
N LEU A 328 13.84 -8.95 -7.62
CA LEU A 328 15.20 -8.40 -7.71
C LEU A 328 15.55 -8.02 -9.16
N LEU A 329 15.30 -8.92 -10.12
CA LEU A 329 15.62 -8.71 -11.54
C LEU A 329 14.85 -7.52 -12.15
N LEU A 330 13.58 -7.35 -11.79
CA LEU A 330 12.76 -6.21 -12.21
C LEU A 330 13.33 -4.84 -11.77
N SER A 331 14.23 -4.86 -10.80
CA SER A 331 14.90 -3.69 -10.23
C SER A 331 16.35 -3.56 -10.69
N ASN A 332 16.75 -4.31 -11.73
CA ASN A 332 18.10 -4.36 -12.31
C ASN A 332 19.19 -4.89 -11.35
N ILE A 333 18.82 -5.76 -10.42
CA ILE A 333 19.78 -6.45 -9.53
C ILE A 333 20.16 -7.80 -10.17
N ARG A 334 21.45 -8.14 -10.20
CA ARG A 334 21.93 -9.43 -10.70
C ARG A 334 21.56 -10.53 -9.71
N VAL A 335 21.01 -11.64 -10.20
CA VAL A 335 20.59 -12.75 -9.35
C VAL A 335 21.36 -14.02 -9.69
N VAL A 336 21.97 -14.64 -8.68
CA VAL A 336 22.51 -15.99 -8.75
C VAL A 336 21.48 -16.94 -8.13
N LEU A 337 20.85 -17.79 -8.92
CA LEU A 337 19.90 -18.78 -8.45
C LEU A 337 20.59 -20.12 -8.23
N LYS A 338 20.75 -20.53 -6.97
CA LYS A 338 21.35 -21.82 -6.61
C LYS A 338 20.28 -22.86 -6.37
N GLU A 339 20.47 -24.04 -6.96
CA GLU A 339 19.66 -25.24 -6.69
C GLU A 339 20.52 -26.47 -6.42
N ILE A 340 19.90 -27.52 -5.89
CA ILE A 340 20.62 -28.76 -5.53
C ILE A 340 20.96 -29.65 -6.73
N ASN A 341 20.21 -29.51 -7.83
CA ASN A 341 20.45 -30.25 -9.07
C ASN A 341 19.90 -29.49 -10.29
N SER A 342 20.27 -29.97 -11.49
CA SER A 342 19.90 -29.35 -12.76
C SER A 342 18.39 -29.35 -13.03
N GLU A 343 17.66 -30.35 -12.56
CA GLU A 343 16.21 -30.44 -12.73
C GLU A 343 15.48 -29.33 -11.99
N TYR A 344 15.77 -29.16 -10.69
CA TYR A 344 15.18 -28.08 -9.89
C TYR A 344 15.65 -26.70 -10.35
N LEU A 345 16.91 -26.58 -10.78
CA LEU A 345 17.42 -25.33 -11.34
C LEU A 345 16.66 -24.91 -12.60
N LEU A 346 16.38 -25.87 -13.50
CA LEU A 346 15.59 -25.63 -14.70
C LEU A 346 14.15 -25.24 -14.36
N LYS A 347 13.52 -25.92 -13.39
CA LYS A 347 12.17 -25.58 -12.90
C LYS A 347 12.12 -24.16 -12.32
N GLY A 348 13.10 -23.78 -11.52
CA GLY A 348 13.19 -22.43 -10.94
C GLY A 348 13.38 -21.35 -11.99
N THR A 349 14.31 -21.55 -12.92
CA THR A 349 14.55 -20.63 -14.05
C THR A 349 13.29 -20.45 -14.91
N LYS A 350 12.61 -21.56 -15.27
CA LYS A 350 11.35 -21.51 -16.01
C LYS A 350 10.24 -20.78 -15.25
N SER A 351 10.21 -20.88 -13.92
CA SER A 351 9.23 -20.17 -13.09
C SER A 351 9.49 -18.66 -13.10
N VAL A 352 10.75 -18.22 -13.05
CA VAL A 352 11.12 -16.80 -13.21
C VAL A 352 10.70 -16.28 -14.60
N GLU A 353 10.99 -17.03 -15.67
CA GLU A 353 10.55 -16.68 -17.02
C GLU A 353 9.03 -16.56 -17.13
N ALA A 354 8.28 -17.50 -16.54
CA ALA A 354 6.83 -17.51 -16.55
C ALA A 354 6.25 -16.28 -15.84
N ASN A 355 6.84 -15.87 -14.71
CA ASN A 355 6.45 -14.66 -14.00
C ASN A 355 6.64 -13.41 -14.90
N LEU A 356 7.81 -13.27 -15.52
CA LEU A 356 8.11 -12.15 -16.43
C LEU A 356 7.16 -12.14 -17.65
N LYS A 357 6.96 -13.29 -18.30
CA LYS A 357 6.01 -13.46 -19.43
C LYS A 357 4.59 -13.08 -19.03
N SER A 358 4.15 -13.48 -17.82
CA SER A 358 2.82 -13.10 -17.33
C SER A 358 2.68 -11.59 -17.07
N MET A 359 3.75 -10.90 -16.70
CA MET A 359 3.71 -9.43 -16.54
C MET A 359 3.64 -8.73 -17.89
N VAL A 360 4.33 -9.25 -18.91
CA VAL A 360 4.25 -8.76 -20.29
C VAL A 360 2.84 -8.95 -20.85
N SER A 361 2.26 -10.15 -20.72
CA SER A 361 0.90 -10.42 -21.24
C SER A 361 -0.18 -9.57 -20.57
N ARG A 362 0.06 -9.10 -19.34
CA ARG A 362 -0.81 -8.18 -18.60
C ARG A 362 -0.49 -6.70 -18.83
N GLY A 363 0.43 -6.37 -19.74
CA GLY A 363 0.84 -5.00 -20.05
C GLY A 363 1.58 -4.28 -18.92
N LYS A 364 2.04 -5.00 -17.89
CA LYS A 364 2.78 -4.42 -16.75
C LYS A 364 4.28 -4.27 -17.02
N LEU A 365 4.80 -4.92 -18.05
CA LEU A 365 6.21 -4.93 -18.43
C LEU A 365 6.33 -4.99 -19.95
N THR A 366 7.33 -4.33 -20.54
CA THR A 366 7.62 -4.45 -21.97
C THR A 366 8.49 -5.68 -22.25
N GLN A 367 8.43 -6.21 -23.46
CA GLN A 367 9.24 -7.36 -23.87
C GLN A 367 10.75 -7.11 -23.68
N ASP A 368 11.22 -5.92 -24.06
CA ASP A 368 12.61 -5.49 -23.88
C ASP A 368 13.04 -5.50 -22.40
N LYS A 369 12.22 -4.91 -21.50
CA LYS A 369 12.51 -4.92 -20.06
C LYS A 369 12.50 -6.33 -19.48
N ALA A 370 11.63 -7.22 -19.98
CA ALA A 370 11.61 -8.63 -19.58
C ALA A 370 12.89 -9.36 -20.02
N GLY A 371 13.35 -9.14 -21.26
CA GLY A 371 14.60 -9.70 -21.77
C GLY A 371 15.82 -9.24 -20.97
N LYS A 372 15.90 -7.94 -20.67
CA LYS A 372 16.96 -7.38 -19.81
C LYS A 372 16.92 -7.93 -18.39
N ALA A 373 15.72 -8.10 -17.81
CA ALA A 373 15.59 -8.70 -16.49
C ALA A 373 16.11 -10.15 -16.51
N LEU A 374 15.75 -10.94 -17.52
CA LEU A 374 16.19 -12.34 -17.63
C LEU A 374 17.71 -12.46 -17.85
N SER A 375 18.34 -11.56 -18.58
CA SER A 375 19.80 -11.58 -18.79
C SER A 375 20.62 -11.35 -17.51
N LEU A 376 19.99 -10.88 -16.44
CA LEU A 376 20.61 -10.67 -15.13
C LEU A 376 20.51 -11.90 -14.21
N LEU A 377 19.83 -12.98 -14.65
CA LEU A 377 19.70 -14.24 -13.92
C LEU A 377 20.79 -15.22 -14.34
N LYS A 378 21.50 -15.79 -13.37
CA LYS A 378 22.46 -16.89 -13.57
C LYS A 378 22.12 -18.06 -12.66
N GLY A 379 21.88 -19.22 -13.25
CA GLY A 379 21.65 -20.46 -12.50
C GLY A 379 22.95 -21.19 -12.16
N VAL A 380 23.07 -21.73 -10.95
CA VAL A 380 24.24 -22.50 -10.48
C VAL A 380 23.85 -23.68 -9.60
N LEU A 381 24.76 -24.66 -9.47
CA LEU A 381 24.59 -25.82 -8.58
C LEU A 381 25.51 -25.77 -7.36
N ASP A 382 26.64 -25.07 -7.47
CA ASP A 382 27.63 -24.87 -6.41
C ASP A 382 27.66 -23.40 -5.94
N TYR A 383 28.64 -23.08 -5.08
CA TYR A 383 28.81 -21.74 -4.51
C TYR A 383 29.90 -20.90 -5.21
N THR A 384 30.40 -21.31 -6.39
CA THR A 384 31.51 -20.61 -7.07
C THR A 384 31.22 -19.13 -7.36
N GLU A 385 29.96 -18.79 -7.62
CA GLU A 385 29.49 -17.43 -7.92
C GLU A 385 29.21 -16.56 -6.69
N PHE A 386 29.51 -17.03 -5.47
CA PHE A 386 29.15 -16.35 -4.21
C PHE A 386 30.24 -15.40 -3.66
N LYS A 387 31.45 -15.41 -4.25
CA LYS A 387 32.62 -14.67 -3.75
C LYS A 387 32.48 -13.14 -3.78
N ASP A 388 31.61 -12.62 -4.62
CA ASP A 388 31.34 -11.19 -4.88
C ASP A 388 29.86 -10.83 -4.67
N VAL A 389 29.11 -11.66 -3.94
CA VAL A 389 27.69 -11.44 -3.66
C VAL A 389 27.53 -10.51 -2.46
N ASP A 390 26.67 -9.49 -2.60
CA ASP A 390 26.38 -8.51 -1.54
C ASP A 390 25.38 -9.07 -0.50
N MET A 391 24.51 -10.00 -0.91
CA MET A 391 23.49 -10.62 -0.06
C MET A 391 23.09 -12.01 -0.55
N VAL A 392 22.89 -12.95 0.37
CA VAL A 392 22.25 -14.25 0.13
C VAL A 392 20.85 -14.24 0.73
N ILE A 393 19.85 -14.76 0.00
CA ILE A 393 18.50 -15.04 0.51
C ILE A 393 18.24 -16.54 0.40
N GLU A 394 18.17 -17.19 1.54
CA GLU A 394 17.82 -18.60 1.66
C GLU A 394 16.29 -18.78 1.62
N ALA A 395 15.80 -19.57 0.66
CA ALA A 395 14.38 -19.84 0.43
C ALA A 395 14.10 -21.34 0.19
N VAL A 396 14.79 -22.20 0.94
CA VAL A 396 14.59 -23.66 0.97
C VAL A 396 13.51 -24.05 1.99
N ILE A 397 13.16 -25.34 1.99
CA ILE A 397 12.15 -25.93 2.88
C ILE A 397 12.44 -25.65 4.37
N GLU A 398 11.38 -25.67 5.18
CA GLU A 398 11.46 -25.46 6.64
C GLU A 398 12.09 -26.67 7.35
N ASN A 399 13.42 -26.74 7.31
CA ASN A 399 14.22 -27.75 8.00
C ASN A 399 15.43 -27.08 8.67
N ILE A 400 15.50 -27.16 10.01
CA ILE A 400 16.52 -26.50 10.81
C ILE A 400 17.92 -26.97 10.44
N GLN A 401 18.15 -28.28 10.35
CA GLN A 401 19.48 -28.84 10.09
C GLN A 401 20.00 -28.44 8.71
N LEU A 402 19.13 -28.44 7.70
CA LEU A 402 19.45 -27.99 6.35
C LEU A 402 19.79 -26.50 6.33
N LYS A 403 18.98 -25.65 6.97
CA LYS A 403 19.25 -24.21 7.02
C LYS A 403 20.55 -23.90 7.76
N GLN A 404 20.81 -24.54 8.91
CA GLN A 404 22.08 -24.40 9.62
C GLN A 404 23.29 -24.82 8.75
N LYS A 405 23.15 -25.93 8.00
CA LYS A 405 24.19 -26.36 7.06
C LYS A 405 24.45 -25.31 5.98
N ILE A 406 23.39 -24.80 5.34
CA ILE A 406 23.49 -23.75 4.32
C ILE A 406 24.15 -22.50 4.90
N PHE A 407 23.74 -22.05 6.08
CA PHE A 407 24.27 -20.84 6.71
C PHE A 407 25.77 -20.97 7.06
N LYS A 408 26.22 -22.16 7.45
CA LYS A 408 27.64 -22.47 7.63
C LYS A 408 28.40 -22.41 6.29
N GLU A 409 27.88 -23.06 5.25
CA GLU A 409 28.53 -23.07 3.93
C GLU A 409 28.64 -21.66 3.32
N ILE A 410 27.58 -20.83 3.42
CA ILE A 410 27.60 -19.46 2.90
C ILE A 410 28.49 -18.53 3.74
N GLU A 411 28.67 -18.79 5.04
CA GLU A 411 29.65 -18.06 5.86
C GLU A 411 31.07 -18.26 5.34
N GLU A 412 31.44 -19.49 4.98
CA GLU A 412 32.80 -19.84 4.51
C GLU A 412 33.12 -19.25 3.12
N VAL A 413 32.13 -19.17 2.21
CA VAL A 413 32.36 -18.79 0.81
C VAL A 413 32.06 -17.32 0.49
N CYS A 414 31.17 -16.67 1.26
CA CYS A 414 30.78 -15.28 1.00
C CYS A 414 31.75 -14.29 1.64
N PRO A 415 31.97 -13.11 1.03
CA PRO A 415 32.80 -12.07 1.63
C PRO A 415 32.20 -11.58 2.94
N SER A 416 33.02 -11.09 3.87
CA SER A 416 32.59 -10.67 5.23
C SER A 416 31.47 -9.62 5.25
N HIS A 417 31.38 -8.78 4.22
CA HIS A 417 30.34 -7.76 4.10
C HIS A 417 28.96 -8.31 3.67
N CYS A 418 28.91 -9.53 3.14
CA CYS A 418 27.69 -10.14 2.60
C CYS A 418 26.60 -10.30 3.68
N ILE A 419 25.36 -9.95 3.35
CA ILE A 419 24.21 -10.18 4.25
C ILE A 419 23.72 -11.63 4.09
N LEU A 420 23.46 -12.31 5.21
CA LEU A 420 22.97 -13.69 5.22
C LEU A 420 21.50 -13.70 5.64
N ALA A 421 20.58 -13.70 4.68
CA ALA A 421 19.15 -13.63 4.97
C ALA A 421 18.43 -14.98 4.83
N SER A 422 17.46 -15.24 5.71
CA SER A 422 16.50 -16.35 5.54
C SER A 422 15.10 -15.81 5.23
N ASN A 423 14.41 -16.45 4.30
CA ASN A 423 12.98 -16.25 4.02
C ASN A 423 12.09 -17.21 4.85
N THR A 424 12.61 -17.84 5.91
CA THR A 424 11.79 -18.68 6.81
C THR A 424 10.56 -17.91 7.31
N SER A 425 9.49 -18.63 7.63
CA SER A 425 8.26 -18.08 8.21
C SER A 425 8.00 -18.54 9.65
N THR A 426 8.72 -19.56 10.12
CA THR A 426 8.43 -20.23 11.40
C THR A 426 9.65 -20.68 12.18
N ILE A 427 10.88 -20.58 11.63
CA ILE A 427 12.10 -20.96 12.34
C ILE A 427 12.73 -19.72 12.97
N ASP A 428 13.13 -19.86 14.24
CA ASP A 428 13.89 -18.87 14.98
C ASP A 428 15.26 -18.61 14.31
N LEU A 429 15.53 -17.34 13.98
CA LEU A 429 16.78 -16.94 13.34
C LEU A 429 18.02 -17.20 14.20
N ASP A 430 17.89 -17.11 15.53
CA ASP A 430 19.01 -17.40 16.44
C ASP A 430 19.38 -18.89 16.35
N VAL A 431 18.40 -19.79 16.16
CA VAL A 431 18.62 -21.23 15.91
C VAL A 431 19.30 -21.47 14.57
N ILE A 432 18.92 -20.74 13.52
CA ILE A 432 19.61 -20.82 12.21
C ILE A 432 21.08 -20.43 12.34
N GLY A 433 21.38 -19.41 13.13
CA GLY A 433 22.73 -18.88 13.35
C GLY A 433 23.60 -19.66 14.35
N GLU A 434 23.10 -20.72 15.00
CA GLU A 434 23.86 -21.44 16.05
C GLU A 434 25.20 -22.00 15.58
N LYS A 435 25.28 -22.40 14.31
CA LYS A 435 26.47 -23.05 13.71
C LYS A 435 27.35 -22.09 12.91
N THR A 436 27.20 -20.78 13.12
CA THR A 436 27.98 -19.73 12.46
C THR A 436 28.56 -18.73 13.46
N ASN A 437 29.63 -18.04 13.06
CA ASN A 437 30.23 -16.94 13.83
C ASN A 437 29.69 -15.57 13.38
N SER A 438 29.10 -15.49 12.19
CA SER A 438 28.62 -14.27 11.52
C SER A 438 27.18 -13.87 11.91
N LYS A 439 26.81 -14.02 13.19
CA LYS A 439 25.42 -13.79 13.66
C LYS A 439 24.96 -12.34 13.49
N ASP A 440 25.90 -11.40 13.47
CA ASP A 440 25.68 -9.97 13.31
C ASP A 440 25.17 -9.57 11.91
N ARG A 441 25.38 -10.45 10.93
CA ARG A 441 24.93 -10.27 9.55
C ARG A 441 23.81 -11.23 9.13
N ILE A 442 23.25 -11.99 10.08
CA ILE A 442 22.04 -12.80 9.88
C ILE A 442 20.79 -11.95 10.08
N VAL A 443 19.83 -12.05 9.17
CA VAL A 443 18.55 -11.32 9.21
C VAL A 443 17.44 -12.16 8.57
N GLY A 444 16.18 -11.94 8.96
CA GLY A 444 15.06 -12.49 8.20
C GLY A 444 14.65 -11.51 7.10
N ALA A 445 14.57 -12.00 5.86
CA ALA A 445 13.98 -11.29 4.73
C ALA A 445 12.70 -12.04 4.35
N HIS A 446 11.65 -11.88 5.16
CA HIS A 446 10.41 -12.62 5.03
C HIS A 446 9.50 -11.95 3.98
N PHE A 447 9.52 -12.53 2.77
CA PHE A 447 8.63 -12.16 1.66
C PHE A 447 7.30 -12.89 1.75
N PHE A 448 6.25 -12.27 1.20
CA PHE A 448 4.91 -12.86 1.13
C PHE A 448 4.63 -13.39 -0.27
N SER A 449 4.03 -14.57 -0.38
CA SER A 449 3.74 -15.19 -1.67
C SER A 449 2.51 -14.57 -2.35
N PRO A 450 2.54 -14.29 -3.67
CA PRO A 450 3.70 -14.35 -4.57
C PRO A 450 4.65 -13.17 -4.38
N ALA A 451 5.94 -13.46 -4.18
CA ALA A 451 6.95 -12.45 -3.76
C ALA A 451 7.20 -11.31 -4.75
N HIS A 452 6.85 -11.45 -6.03
CA HIS A 452 6.94 -10.36 -7.02
C HIS A 452 5.67 -9.48 -7.10
N ILE A 453 4.60 -9.88 -6.40
CA ILE A 453 3.30 -9.18 -6.39
C ILE A 453 3.08 -8.52 -5.02
N MET A 454 3.22 -9.27 -3.93
CA MET A 454 2.96 -8.79 -2.57
C MET A 454 3.98 -7.72 -2.19
N THR A 455 3.56 -6.60 -1.61
CA THR A 455 4.44 -5.44 -1.37
C THR A 455 5.09 -5.45 0.01
N LEU A 456 4.62 -6.24 0.97
CA LEU A 456 5.25 -6.35 2.29
C LEU A 456 6.60 -7.08 2.22
N LEU A 457 7.57 -6.59 2.99
CA LEU A 457 8.78 -7.31 3.38
C LEU A 457 8.95 -7.17 4.89
N GLU A 458 8.80 -8.27 5.62
CA GLU A 458 9.14 -8.30 7.05
C GLU A 458 10.67 -8.47 7.18
N ILE A 459 11.31 -7.48 7.81
CA ILE A 459 12.72 -7.51 8.16
C ILE A 459 12.81 -7.99 9.60
N VAL A 460 13.10 -9.27 9.78
CA VAL A 460 13.12 -9.90 11.10
C VAL A 460 14.49 -9.72 11.72
N ARG A 461 14.53 -8.98 12.83
CA ARG A 461 15.73 -8.70 13.62
C ARG A 461 15.92 -9.80 14.67
N SER A 462 17.08 -10.47 14.63
CA SER A 462 17.54 -11.33 15.72
C SER A 462 18.23 -10.51 16.81
N LYS A 463 18.64 -11.15 17.91
CA LYS A 463 19.37 -10.47 19.00
C LYS A 463 20.69 -9.87 18.53
N ASN A 464 21.32 -10.49 17.54
CA ASN A 464 22.66 -10.14 17.09
C ASN A 464 22.66 -9.30 15.81
N THR A 465 21.56 -9.27 15.03
CA THR A 465 21.51 -8.53 13.75
C THR A 465 21.93 -7.07 13.94
N SER A 466 22.95 -6.67 13.19
CA SER A 466 23.49 -5.31 13.22
C SER A 466 22.53 -4.31 12.57
N ALA A 467 22.56 -3.07 13.06
CA ALA A 467 21.77 -1.96 12.51
C ALA A 467 22.09 -1.70 11.02
N GLN A 468 23.36 -1.89 10.60
CA GLN A 468 23.76 -1.74 9.21
C GLN A 468 23.03 -2.72 8.29
N VAL A 469 22.90 -3.99 8.68
CA VAL A 469 22.18 -5.01 7.89
C VAL A 469 20.70 -4.70 7.76
N ILE A 470 20.07 -4.23 8.85
CA ILE A 470 18.66 -3.80 8.82
C ILE A 470 18.49 -2.62 7.85
N LEU A 471 19.36 -1.61 7.95
CA LEU A 471 19.30 -0.42 7.08
C LEU A 471 19.47 -0.80 5.60
N ASP A 472 20.41 -1.68 5.29
CA ASP A 472 20.66 -2.14 3.93
C ASP A 472 19.46 -2.89 3.36
N LEU A 473 18.84 -3.77 4.16
CA LEU A 473 17.66 -4.52 3.72
C LEU A 473 16.43 -3.60 3.59
N MET A 474 16.30 -2.56 4.42
CA MET A 474 15.29 -1.51 4.23
C MET A 474 15.49 -0.76 2.92
N ALA A 475 16.75 -0.43 2.57
CA ALA A 475 17.08 0.24 1.32
C ALA A 475 16.83 -0.67 0.10
N LEU A 476 17.21 -1.95 0.18
CA LEU A 476 16.89 -2.96 -0.83
C LEU A 476 15.38 -3.08 -1.00
N GLY A 477 14.63 -3.27 0.08
CA GLY A 477 13.17 -3.37 0.07
C GLY A 477 12.53 -2.20 -0.69
N LYS A 478 12.92 -0.96 -0.39
CA LYS A 478 12.46 0.22 -1.13
C LYS A 478 12.86 0.18 -2.61
N ALA A 479 14.09 -0.21 -2.93
CA ALA A 479 14.59 -0.31 -4.31
C ALA A 479 13.79 -1.33 -5.13
N ILE A 480 13.38 -2.45 -4.52
CA ILE A 480 12.54 -3.48 -5.15
C ILE A 480 11.03 -3.24 -4.98
N LYS A 481 10.63 -2.01 -4.68
CA LYS A 481 9.23 -1.57 -4.52
C LYS A 481 8.45 -2.37 -3.48
N LYS A 482 9.14 -2.85 -2.43
CA LYS A 482 8.55 -3.37 -1.20
C LYS A 482 8.44 -2.27 -0.15
N VAL A 483 7.57 -2.51 0.82
CA VAL A 483 7.45 -1.74 2.05
C VAL A 483 8.10 -2.56 3.15
N PRO A 484 9.31 -2.18 3.61
CA PRO A 484 9.96 -2.85 4.71
C PRO A 484 9.26 -2.51 6.03
N VAL A 485 9.02 -3.53 6.85
CA VAL A 485 8.57 -3.42 8.24
C VAL A 485 9.54 -4.21 9.11
N VAL A 486 10.21 -3.55 10.05
CA VAL A 486 11.14 -4.21 10.97
C VAL A 486 10.38 -4.83 12.13
N VAL A 487 10.62 -6.12 12.36
CA VAL A 487 9.92 -6.92 13.36
C VAL A 487 10.92 -7.73 14.19
N GLY A 488 10.55 -8.08 15.41
CA GLY A 488 11.32 -8.97 16.27
C GLY A 488 11.22 -10.43 15.84
N ASN A 489 12.26 -11.19 16.15
CA ASN A 489 12.29 -12.63 15.93
C ASN A 489 11.35 -13.36 16.91
N CYS A 490 10.33 -14.04 16.38
CA CYS A 490 9.46 -14.96 17.09
C CYS A 490 8.78 -15.93 16.11
N ILE A 491 8.19 -17.02 16.60
CA ILE A 491 7.43 -17.94 15.75
C ILE A 491 6.27 -17.21 15.07
N GLY A 492 6.29 -17.13 13.74
CA GLY A 492 5.28 -16.43 12.94
C GLY A 492 5.47 -14.91 12.80
N PHE A 493 6.52 -14.35 13.39
CA PHE A 493 6.85 -12.91 13.34
C PHE A 493 5.66 -12.00 13.68
N ALA A 494 5.38 -10.96 12.88
CA ALA A 494 4.28 -10.06 13.14
C ALA A 494 2.99 -10.55 12.45
N VAL A 495 3.00 -10.74 11.13
CA VAL A 495 1.77 -11.05 10.38
C VAL A 495 1.25 -12.46 10.65
N ASN A 496 2.05 -13.49 10.41
CA ASN A 496 1.56 -14.87 10.52
C ASN A 496 1.14 -15.19 11.96
N ARG A 497 1.89 -14.67 12.95
CA ARG A 497 1.51 -14.77 14.36
C ARG A 497 0.19 -14.05 14.64
N THR A 498 0.04 -12.79 14.24
CA THR A 498 -1.20 -12.06 14.51
C THR A 498 -2.42 -12.76 13.92
N PHE A 499 -2.28 -13.36 12.73
CA PHE A 499 -3.38 -13.97 11.99
C PHE A 499 -3.52 -15.49 12.15
N PHE A 500 -2.67 -16.19 12.91
CA PHE A 500 -2.88 -17.63 13.14
C PHE A 500 -4.27 -17.96 13.74
N PRO A 501 -4.87 -17.13 14.64
CA PRO A 501 -6.21 -17.39 15.16
C PRO A 501 -7.32 -17.27 14.11
N TYR A 502 -7.08 -16.59 12.99
CA TYR A 502 -8.09 -16.29 11.96
C TYR A 502 -8.74 -17.57 11.40
N THR A 503 -7.91 -18.53 10.95
CA THR A 503 -8.40 -19.81 10.43
C THR A 503 -8.96 -20.70 11.54
N GLN A 504 -8.36 -20.65 12.74
CA GLN A 504 -8.81 -21.46 13.87
C GLN A 504 -10.22 -21.05 14.34
N ALA A 505 -10.48 -19.75 14.43
CA ALA A 505 -11.81 -19.23 14.76
C ALA A 505 -12.85 -19.61 13.71
N ALA A 506 -12.49 -19.58 12.43
CA ALA A 506 -13.38 -20.01 11.35
C ALA A 506 -13.70 -21.52 11.44
N HIS A 507 -12.70 -22.36 11.72
CA HIS A 507 -12.90 -23.79 11.96
C HIS A 507 -13.81 -24.04 13.18
N MET A 508 -13.67 -23.25 14.24
CA MET A 508 -14.54 -23.34 15.41
C MET A 508 -15.99 -23.03 15.05
N LEU A 509 -16.25 -21.93 14.32
CA LEU A 509 -17.60 -21.58 13.86
C LEU A 509 -18.23 -22.69 13.00
N VAL A 510 -17.46 -23.32 12.11
CA VAL A 510 -17.94 -24.46 11.32
C VAL A 510 -18.29 -25.65 12.19
N ASN A 511 -17.46 -25.98 13.18
CA ASN A 511 -17.73 -27.05 14.13
C ASN A 511 -18.89 -26.72 15.09
N LEU A 512 -19.22 -25.43 15.28
CA LEU A 512 -20.42 -24.95 15.99
C LEU A 512 -21.68 -24.92 15.11
N GLY A 513 -21.58 -25.34 13.85
CA GLY A 513 -22.72 -25.50 12.95
C GLY A 513 -22.98 -24.34 11.99
N VAL A 514 -22.10 -23.32 11.97
CA VAL A 514 -22.20 -22.21 11.01
C VAL A 514 -21.77 -22.68 9.62
N ASP A 515 -22.49 -22.23 8.59
CA ASP A 515 -22.16 -22.52 7.19
C ASP A 515 -20.83 -21.86 6.77
N LEU A 516 -19.93 -22.64 6.17
CA LEU A 516 -18.59 -22.19 5.82
C LEU A 516 -18.59 -21.17 4.67
N PHE A 517 -19.53 -21.31 3.72
CA PHE A 517 -19.64 -20.39 2.58
C PHE A 517 -20.19 -19.03 3.01
N ARG A 518 -21.11 -19.02 3.99
CA ARG A 518 -21.56 -17.80 4.69
C ARG A 518 -20.40 -17.12 5.41
N ILE A 519 -19.57 -17.87 6.14
CA ILE A 519 -18.39 -17.29 6.81
C ILE A 519 -17.49 -16.58 5.80
N ASP A 520 -17.12 -17.24 4.69
CA ASP A 520 -16.29 -16.63 3.65
C ASP A 520 -16.97 -15.40 3.01
N SER A 521 -18.28 -15.47 2.75
CA SER A 521 -19.06 -14.34 2.22
C SER A 521 -19.10 -13.14 3.17
N VAL A 522 -19.29 -13.38 4.46
CA VAL A 522 -19.33 -12.33 5.50
C VAL A 522 -17.96 -11.66 5.63
N ILE A 523 -16.89 -12.43 5.63
CA ILE A 523 -15.52 -11.90 5.75
C ILE A 523 -15.08 -11.14 4.50
N THR A 524 -15.48 -11.61 3.31
CA THR A 524 -15.24 -10.87 2.07
C THR A 524 -16.07 -9.59 2.00
N SER A 525 -17.31 -9.61 2.47
CA SER A 525 -18.17 -8.42 2.59
C SER A 525 -17.62 -7.41 3.61
N PHE A 526 -16.98 -7.88 4.69
CA PHE A 526 -16.26 -7.02 5.63
C PHE A 526 -15.12 -6.26 4.96
N GLY A 527 -14.41 -6.90 4.02
CA GLY A 527 -13.42 -6.26 3.17
C GLY A 527 -12.17 -7.06 2.83
N LEU A 528 -11.97 -8.26 3.40
CA LEU A 528 -10.84 -9.11 3.03
C LEU A 528 -11.05 -9.68 1.62
N PRO A 529 -10.00 -9.83 0.79
CA PRO A 529 -10.17 -10.32 -0.58
C PRO A 529 -10.59 -11.80 -0.65
N LEU A 530 -10.26 -12.58 0.39
CA LEU A 530 -10.58 -14.00 0.50
C LEU A 530 -11.07 -14.28 1.93
N GLY A 531 -12.09 -15.12 2.04
CA GLY A 531 -12.48 -15.69 3.33
C GLY A 531 -11.47 -16.73 3.83
N PRO A 532 -11.55 -17.13 5.11
CA PRO A 532 -10.62 -18.10 5.72
C PRO A 532 -10.52 -19.42 4.96
N PHE A 533 -11.60 -19.94 4.39
CA PHE A 533 -11.60 -21.24 3.71
C PHE A 533 -10.98 -21.17 2.32
N GLN A 534 -11.34 -20.16 1.51
CA GLN A 534 -10.64 -19.89 0.24
C GLN A 534 -9.16 -19.57 0.44
N LEU A 535 -8.80 -18.85 1.51
CA LEU A 535 -7.41 -18.59 1.85
C LEU A 535 -6.65 -19.89 2.16
N GLY A 536 -7.24 -20.79 2.95
CA GLY A 536 -6.67 -22.11 3.24
C GLY A 536 -6.44 -22.95 1.99
N ASP A 537 -7.41 -22.99 1.08
CA ASP A 537 -7.29 -23.68 -0.21
C ASP A 537 -6.17 -23.11 -1.09
N LEU A 538 -5.93 -21.79 -1.03
CA LEU A 538 -4.86 -21.14 -1.79
C LEU A 538 -3.48 -21.35 -1.16
N ALA A 539 -3.40 -21.29 0.17
CA ALA A 539 -2.16 -21.48 0.92
C ALA A 539 -1.67 -22.93 0.88
N GLY A 540 -2.59 -23.89 0.93
CA GLY A 540 -2.32 -25.32 0.93
C GLY A 540 -2.43 -25.94 2.32
N HIS A 541 -3.34 -26.90 2.46
CA HIS A 541 -3.68 -27.53 3.75
C HIS A 541 -2.51 -28.30 4.39
N GLY A 542 -1.65 -28.92 3.58
CA GLY A 542 -0.47 -29.62 4.07
C GLY A 542 0.53 -28.71 4.80
N ILE A 543 0.67 -27.45 4.36
CA ILE A 543 1.51 -26.45 5.05
C ILE A 543 0.88 -26.11 6.41
N GLY A 544 -0.44 -25.92 6.44
CA GLY A 544 -1.18 -25.65 7.68
C GLY A 544 -0.97 -26.71 8.75
N ILE A 545 -1.00 -28.00 8.37
CA ILE A 545 -0.70 -29.11 9.29
C ILE A 545 0.76 -29.07 9.75
N ALA A 546 1.70 -28.88 8.82
CA ALA A 546 3.13 -28.88 9.15
C ALA A 546 3.51 -27.77 10.14
N VAL A 547 2.86 -26.60 10.06
CA VAL A 547 3.13 -25.49 10.99
C VAL A 547 2.32 -25.58 12.28
N ARG A 548 1.22 -26.35 12.33
CA ARG A 548 0.36 -26.44 13.52
C ARG A 548 1.16 -26.79 14.77
N ASP A 549 1.96 -27.85 14.71
CA ASP A 549 2.72 -28.33 15.87
C ASP A 549 3.78 -27.32 16.33
N ILE A 550 4.27 -26.46 15.42
CA ILE A 550 5.18 -25.37 15.75
C ILE A 550 4.45 -24.29 16.56
N TYR A 551 3.25 -23.89 16.12
CA TYR A 551 2.42 -22.93 16.84
C TYR A 551 1.89 -23.49 18.16
N ASP A 552 1.54 -24.78 18.20
CA ASP A 552 1.06 -25.44 19.42
C ASP A 552 2.14 -25.47 20.51
N LYS A 553 3.38 -25.82 20.14
CA LYS A 553 4.52 -25.74 21.07
C LYS A 553 4.80 -24.32 21.54
N ALA A 554 4.59 -23.31 20.68
CA ALA A 554 4.88 -21.92 21.01
C ALA A 554 3.76 -21.22 21.80
N TYR A 555 2.50 -21.54 21.51
CA TYR A 555 1.32 -20.78 21.93
C TYR A 555 0.13 -21.67 22.34
N GLY A 556 0.38 -22.93 22.73
CA GLY A 556 -0.65 -23.95 22.98
C GLY A 556 -1.72 -23.58 24.01
N ASP A 557 -1.45 -22.63 24.91
CA ASP A 557 -2.41 -22.11 25.88
C ASP A 557 -3.63 -21.41 25.25
N ARG A 558 -3.52 -21.04 23.97
CA ARG A 558 -4.50 -20.23 23.23
C ARG A 558 -4.71 -20.71 21.79
N MET A 559 -4.53 -22.00 21.55
CA MET A 559 -4.78 -22.65 20.26
C MET A 559 -6.16 -23.31 20.24
N PHE A 560 -6.77 -23.37 19.06
CA PHE A 560 -7.90 -24.24 18.79
C PHE A 560 -7.55 -25.24 17.69
N SER A 561 -7.77 -26.53 17.98
CA SER A 561 -7.56 -27.63 17.04
C SER A 561 -8.89 -28.12 16.48
N SER A 562 -8.91 -28.42 15.19
CA SER A 562 -10.07 -28.94 14.48
C SER A 562 -9.66 -30.13 13.61
N PRO A 563 -10.45 -31.22 13.55
CA PRO A 563 -10.17 -32.35 12.68
C PRO A 563 -10.43 -32.06 11.19
N LEU A 564 -11.02 -30.90 10.87
CA LEU A 564 -11.50 -30.54 9.54
C LEU A 564 -10.39 -30.60 8.47
N THR A 565 -9.20 -30.09 8.76
CA THR A 565 -8.11 -30.02 7.79
C THR A 565 -7.55 -31.41 7.47
N GLU A 566 -7.42 -32.29 8.46
CA GLU A 566 -7.03 -33.68 8.26
C GLU A 566 -8.07 -34.43 7.44
N LEU A 567 -9.35 -34.27 7.76
CA LEU A 567 -10.44 -34.92 7.04
C LEU A 567 -10.50 -34.46 5.59
N LEU A 568 -10.28 -33.18 5.32
CA LEU A 568 -10.16 -32.66 3.95
C LEU A 568 -9.04 -33.36 3.18
N LEU A 569 -7.84 -33.43 3.75
CA LEU A 569 -6.70 -34.08 3.09
C LEU A 569 -6.95 -35.58 2.88
N LYS A 570 -7.53 -36.27 3.87
CA LYS A 570 -7.93 -37.69 3.75
C LYS A 570 -8.96 -37.90 2.63
N SER A 571 -9.85 -36.94 2.41
CA SER A 571 -10.82 -36.96 1.31
C SER A 571 -10.23 -36.59 -0.06
N GLY A 572 -8.91 -36.39 -0.16
CA GLY A 572 -8.23 -36.01 -1.41
C GLY A 572 -8.38 -34.54 -1.80
N ARG A 573 -8.78 -33.66 -0.87
CA ARG A 573 -8.99 -32.23 -1.11
C ARG A 573 -7.77 -31.43 -0.64
N ASN A 574 -6.93 -30.97 -1.57
CA ASN A 574 -5.70 -30.23 -1.27
C ASN A 574 -5.73 -28.79 -1.83
N GLY A 575 -6.94 -28.23 -1.94
CA GLY A 575 -7.14 -26.85 -2.35
C GLY A 575 -6.83 -26.62 -3.83
N LYS A 576 -6.23 -25.47 -4.12
CA LYS A 576 -5.95 -25.04 -5.49
C LYS A 576 -4.92 -25.93 -6.20
N ILE A 577 -4.04 -26.60 -5.44
CA ILE A 577 -2.94 -27.42 -5.99
C ILE A 577 -3.49 -28.56 -6.86
N ASN A 578 -4.55 -29.24 -6.41
CA ASN A 578 -5.21 -30.32 -7.15
C ASN A 578 -6.60 -29.94 -7.66
N GLY A 579 -6.94 -28.65 -7.65
CA GLY A 579 -8.21 -28.14 -8.17
C GLY A 579 -9.42 -28.32 -7.24
N ARG A 580 -9.26 -28.91 -6.05
CA ARG A 580 -10.38 -29.24 -5.16
C ARG A 580 -10.02 -29.08 -3.68
N GLY A 581 -10.72 -28.19 -2.99
CA GLY A 581 -10.58 -27.90 -1.57
C GLY A 581 -11.95 -27.79 -0.90
N TYR A 582 -12.18 -26.72 -0.15
CA TYR A 582 -13.54 -26.26 0.18
C TYR A 582 -14.29 -25.79 -1.08
N TYR A 583 -13.54 -25.28 -2.06
CA TYR A 583 -14.03 -24.85 -3.37
C TYR A 583 -13.44 -25.69 -4.51
N ILE A 584 -14.08 -25.64 -5.68
CA ILE A 584 -13.54 -26.17 -6.93
C ILE A 584 -12.81 -25.04 -7.68
N TYR A 585 -11.59 -25.34 -8.12
CA TYR A 585 -10.72 -24.42 -8.85
C TYR A 585 -10.51 -24.92 -10.28
N GLU A 586 -11.22 -24.30 -11.22
CA GLU A 586 -11.04 -24.52 -12.66
C GLU A 586 -10.14 -23.43 -13.24
N LYS A 587 -9.24 -23.82 -14.16
CA LYS A 587 -8.34 -22.87 -14.80
C LYS A 587 -9.14 -21.83 -15.58
N GLY A 588 -8.95 -20.55 -15.25
CA GLY A 588 -9.61 -19.42 -15.93
C GLY A 588 -10.96 -19.02 -15.35
N SER A 589 -11.47 -19.74 -14.34
CA SER A 589 -12.76 -19.47 -13.70
C SER A 589 -12.60 -18.95 -12.28
N LYS A 590 -13.64 -18.29 -11.76
CA LYS A 590 -13.74 -18.00 -10.32
C LYS A 590 -13.98 -19.31 -9.54
N PRO A 591 -13.47 -19.42 -8.30
CA PRO A 591 -13.72 -20.59 -7.47
C PRO A 591 -15.22 -20.76 -7.21
N LYS A 592 -15.71 -22.00 -7.25
CA LYS A 592 -17.13 -22.34 -7.03
C LYS A 592 -17.27 -23.14 -5.74
N PRO A 593 -18.29 -22.88 -4.89
CA PRO A 593 -18.59 -23.70 -3.73
C PRO A 593 -18.73 -25.18 -4.09
N ASP A 594 -18.11 -26.09 -3.34
CA ASP A 594 -18.26 -27.53 -3.53
C ASP A 594 -19.19 -28.14 -2.47
N SER A 595 -20.45 -28.43 -2.81
CA SER A 595 -21.40 -29.03 -1.88
C SER A 595 -20.98 -30.40 -1.35
N SER A 596 -20.13 -31.13 -2.09
CA SER A 596 -19.62 -32.43 -1.64
C SER A 596 -18.60 -32.33 -0.51
N VAL A 597 -18.19 -31.12 -0.09
CA VAL A 597 -17.40 -30.91 1.12
C VAL A 597 -18.24 -31.03 2.40
N ILE A 598 -19.57 -30.92 2.29
CA ILE A 598 -20.47 -30.89 3.45
C ILE A 598 -20.38 -32.21 4.25
N SER A 599 -20.20 -33.36 3.60
CA SER A 599 -20.02 -34.65 4.31
C SER A 599 -18.77 -34.66 5.20
N VAL A 600 -17.67 -34.06 4.73
CA VAL A 600 -16.42 -33.90 5.48
C VAL A 600 -16.63 -32.96 6.67
N VAL A 601 -17.40 -31.89 6.47
CA VAL A 601 -17.76 -30.93 7.52
C VAL A 601 -18.64 -31.58 8.60
N GLU A 602 -19.62 -32.40 8.21
CA GLU A 602 -20.46 -33.14 9.15
C GLU A 602 -19.66 -34.18 9.95
N GLU A 603 -18.69 -34.84 9.34
CA GLU A 603 -17.76 -35.72 10.06
C GLU A 603 -16.90 -34.93 11.06
N SER A 604 -16.36 -33.77 10.65
CA SER A 604 -15.61 -32.88 11.54
C SER A 604 -16.45 -32.43 12.73
N ARG A 605 -17.71 -32.05 12.51
CA ARG A 605 -18.66 -31.65 13.56
C ARG A 605 -18.89 -32.76 14.58
N LYS A 606 -19.08 -33.99 14.11
CA LYS A 606 -19.24 -35.18 14.97
C LYS A 606 -17.99 -35.46 15.81
N LEU A 607 -16.80 -35.38 15.21
CA LEU A 607 -15.54 -35.63 15.92
C LEU A 607 -15.20 -34.52 16.91
N ALA A 608 -15.43 -33.25 16.54
CA ALA A 608 -15.17 -32.12 17.42
C ALA A 608 -16.15 -32.07 18.59
N ASN A 609 -17.44 -32.36 18.35
CA ASN A 609 -18.51 -32.44 19.34
C ASN A 609 -18.59 -31.22 20.29
N ILE A 610 -18.48 -30.01 19.75
CA ILE A 610 -18.48 -28.74 20.52
C ILE A 610 -19.80 -27.96 20.46
N MET A 611 -20.83 -28.49 19.77
CA MET A 611 -22.13 -27.81 19.65
C MET A 611 -22.90 -27.83 20.97
N PRO A 612 -23.34 -26.67 21.50
CA PRO A 612 -24.18 -26.61 22.70
C PRO A 612 -25.47 -27.43 22.51
N GLY A 613 -25.68 -28.44 23.36
CA GLY A 613 -26.84 -29.34 23.27
C GLY A 613 -26.94 -30.11 21.95
N GLY A 614 -25.82 -30.27 21.22
CA GLY A 614 -25.78 -30.95 19.92
C GLY A 614 -26.47 -30.19 18.79
N LYS A 615 -26.74 -28.90 18.94
CA LYS A 615 -27.44 -28.07 17.95
C LYS A 615 -26.54 -26.97 17.37
N PRO A 616 -26.68 -26.63 16.08
CA PRO A 616 -26.01 -25.48 15.50
C PRO A 616 -26.32 -24.19 16.26
N ILE A 617 -25.31 -23.35 16.46
CA ILE A 617 -25.51 -22.03 17.07
C ILE A 617 -26.17 -21.08 16.07
N SER A 618 -26.96 -20.13 16.59
CA SER A 618 -27.44 -18.98 15.82
C SER A 618 -26.54 -17.79 16.07
N VAL A 619 -25.99 -17.21 15.00
CA VAL A 619 -25.12 -16.03 15.05
C VAL A 619 -25.46 -15.07 13.91
N THR A 620 -25.37 -13.78 14.19
CA THR A 620 -25.46 -12.72 13.19
C THR A 620 -24.16 -12.59 12.39
N ASP A 621 -24.20 -11.92 11.23
CA ASP A 621 -23.00 -11.69 10.43
C ASP A 621 -21.97 -10.83 11.18
N LYS A 622 -22.43 -9.88 12.00
CA LYS A 622 -21.55 -9.10 12.89
C LYS A 622 -20.81 -10.01 13.87
N GLU A 623 -21.52 -10.96 14.49
CA GLU A 623 -20.91 -11.89 15.44
C GLU A 623 -19.93 -12.85 14.77
N ILE A 624 -20.15 -13.25 13.50
CA ILE A 624 -19.18 -14.03 12.73
C ILE A 624 -17.88 -13.22 12.56
N VAL A 625 -17.97 -11.94 12.19
CA VAL A 625 -16.79 -11.06 12.07
C VAL A 625 -16.08 -10.93 13.42
N GLU A 626 -16.81 -10.68 14.51
CA GLU A 626 -16.25 -10.54 15.85
C GLU A 626 -15.57 -11.83 16.33
N MET A 627 -16.23 -12.98 16.19
CA MET A 627 -15.68 -14.28 16.62
C MET A 627 -14.42 -14.66 15.84
N ILE A 628 -14.28 -14.19 14.59
CA ILE A 628 -13.08 -14.43 13.77
C ILE A 628 -11.96 -13.41 14.05
N LEU A 629 -12.29 -12.11 14.08
CA LEU A 629 -11.29 -11.05 14.13
C LEU A 629 -10.89 -10.63 15.55
N PHE A 630 -11.73 -10.81 16.57
CA PHE A 630 -11.33 -10.45 17.93
C PHE A 630 -10.21 -11.33 18.48
N PRO A 631 -10.13 -12.65 18.20
CA PRO A 631 -8.94 -13.44 18.50
C PRO A 631 -7.68 -12.92 17.81
N VAL A 632 -7.79 -12.44 16.56
CA VAL A 632 -6.68 -11.82 15.81
C VAL A 632 -6.25 -10.51 16.47
N VAL A 633 -7.19 -9.65 16.86
CA VAL A 633 -6.90 -8.42 17.64
C VAL A 633 -6.24 -8.76 18.98
N ASN A 634 -6.70 -9.83 19.64
CA ASN A 634 -6.15 -10.25 20.91
C ASN A 634 -4.70 -10.75 20.77
N GLU A 635 -4.37 -11.45 19.69
CA GLU A 635 -2.98 -11.81 19.39
C GLU A 635 -2.15 -10.60 18.94
N ALA A 636 -2.73 -9.64 18.21
CA ALA A 636 -2.09 -8.36 17.92
C ALA A 636 -1.69 -7.63 19.22
N CYS A 637 -2.53 -7.65 20.25
CA CYS A 637 -2.22 -7.09 21.56
C CYS A 637 -0.99 -7.77 22.20
N ARG A 638 -0.83 -9.09 22.05
CA ARG A 638 0.36 -9.81 22.55
C ARG A 638 1.62 -9.49 21.74
N VAL A 639 1.49 -9.37 20.42
CA VAL A 639 2.58 -8.91 19.52
C VAL A 639 3.07 -7.52 19.91
N LEU A 640 2.16 -6.62 20.31
CA LEU A 640 2.49 -5.29 20.82
C LEU A 640 3.13 -5.34 22.21
N ASP A 641 2.54 -6.09 23.15
CA ASP A 641 3.02 -6.24 24.52
C ASP A 641 4.45 -6.81 24.59
N GLU A 642 4.74 -7.79 23.73
CA GLU A 642 6.05 -8.45 23.67
C GLU A 642 7.10 -7.64 22.88
N GLY A 643 6.71 -6.51 22.27
CA GLY A 643 7.61 -5.65 21.49
C GLY A 643 8.09 -6.30 20.20
N VAL A 644 7.29 -7.18 19.58
CA VAL A 644 7.60 -7.80 18.27
C VAL A 644 7.54 -6.77 17.15
N VAL A 645 6.81 -5.67 17.33
CA VAL A 645 6.81 -4.52 16.43
C VAL A 645 7.21 -3.26 17.19
N ILE A 646 7.75 -2.27 16.47
CA ILE A 646 8.20 -1.01 17.07
C ILE A 646 6.99 -0.19 17.55
N ARG A 647 5.91 -0.20 16.77
CA ARG A 647 4.67 0.54 17.09
C ARG A 647 3.44 -0.13 16.48
N ALA A 648 2.25 0.19 17.00
CA ALA A 648 0.97 -0.34 16.49
C ALA A 648 0.77 -0.09 14.99
N SER A 649 1.13 1.09 14.50
CA SER A 649 0.97 1.42 13.08
C SER A 649 1.83 0.55 12.15
N ASP A 650 2.95 0.00 12.63
CA ASP A 650 3.78 -0.90 11.84
C ASP A 650 3.06 -2.25 11.64
N LEU A 651 2.33 -2.72 12.66
CA LEU A 651 1.49 -3.92 12.57
C LEU A 651 0.25 -3.68 11.69
N ASP A 652 -0.35 -2.48 11.73
CA ASP A 652 -1.41 -2.10 10.80
C ASP A 652 -0.95 -2.23 9.35
N ILE A 653 0.21 -1.66 9.00
CA ILE A 653 0.78 -1.76 7.65
C ILE A 653 1.11 -3.20 7.28
N ALA A 654 1.68 -3.97 8.22
CA ALA A 654 1.94 -5.37 8.00
C ALA A 654 0.63 -6.15 7.73
N SER A 655 -0.45 -5.86 8.45
CA SER A 655 -1.77 -6.47 8.21
C SER A 655 -2.38 -6.08 6.85
N VAL A 656 -2.27 -4.80 6.47
CA VAL A 656 -2.79 -4.28 5.18
C VAL A 656 -2.02 -4.86 4.01
N LEU A 657 -0.69 -4.97 4.10
CA LEU A 657 0.15 -5.40 2.98
C LEU A 657 0.42 -6.91 2.94
N GLY A 658 0.37 -7.59 4.10
CA GLY A 658 0.61 -9.03 4.24
C GLY A 658 -0.67 -9.85 4.10
N MET A 659 -1.74 -9.42 4.81
CA MET A 659 -3.05 -10.12 4.81
C MET A 659 -4.11 -9.44 3.96
N SER A 660 -3.78 -8.34 3.28
CA SER A 660 -4.74 -7.53 2.54
C SER A 660 -5.91 -7.06 3.42
N PHE A 661 -5.64 -6.77 4.70
CA PHE A 661 -6.65 -6.15 5.57
C PHE A 661 -7.12 -4.84 4.91
N PRO A 662 -8.43 -4.56 4.88
CA PRO A 662 -8.97 -3.43 4.11
C PRO A 662 -8.37 -2.09 4.59
N SER A 663 -7.63 -1.41 3.72
CA SER A 663 -6.95 -0.14 4.04
C SER A 663 -7.93 0.98 4.39
N TYR A 664 -9.15 0.96 3.84
CA TYR A 664 -10.24 1.88 4.23
C TYR A 664 -10.79 1.62 5.65
N ARG A 665 -10.25 0.62 6.36
CA ARG A 665 -10.42 0.38 7.80
C ARG A 665 -9.14 0.56 8.60
N GLY A 666 -8.05 1.05 7.99
CA GLY A 666 -6.83 1.50 8.66
C GLY A 666 -5.79 0.42 8.94
N GLY A 667 -6.23 -0.80 9.24
CA GLY A 667 -5.39 -1.90 9.73
C GLY A 667 -6.05 -2.56 10.94
N ILE A 668 -5.51 -3.71 11.36
CA ILE A 668 -6.15 -4.52 12.42
C ILE A 668 -6.25 -3.80 13.77
N VAL A 669 -5.23 -3.02 14.16
CA VAL A 669 -5.20 -2.29 15.44
C VAL A 669 -6.02 -1.01 15.32
N PHE A 670 -5.87 -0.25 14.23
CA PHE A 670 -6.69 0.93 13.99
C PHE A 670 -8.19 0.59 13.99
N TRP A 671 -8.59 -0.48 13.29
CA TRP A 671 -9.97 -0.94 13.28
C TRP A 671 -10.43 -1.37 14.69
N ALA A 672 -9.59 -2.04 15.45
CA ALA A 672 -9.92 -2.41 16.83
C ALA A 672 -10.12 -1.19 17.73
N ASP A 673 -9.38 -0.11 17.51
CA ASP A 673 -9.57 1.16 18.22
C ASP A 673 -10.90 1.84 17.87
N THR A 674 -11.36 1.74 16.61
CA THR A 674 -12.69 2.27 16.24
C THR A 674 -13.84 1.44 16.80
N VAL A 675 -13.61 0.15 17.08
CA VAL A 675 -14.56 -0.73 17.77
C VAL A 675 -14.55 -0.49 19.29
N GLY A 676 -13.37 -0.23 19.86
CA GLY A 676 -13.17 0.08 21.28
C GLY A 676 -12.68 -1.11 22.11
N ALA A 677 -11.56 -0.93 22.82
CA ALA A 677 -10.91 -1.97 23.62
C ALA A 677 -11.84 -2.63 24.66
N LYS A 678 -12.69 -1.84 25.33
CA LYS A 678 -13.64 -2.35 26.33
C LYS A 678 -14.65 -3.34 25.73
N TYR A 679 -15.24 -3.00 24.59
CA TYR A 679 -16.20 -3.88 23.92
C TYR A 679 -15.55 -5.19 23.48
N ILE A 680 -14.34 -5.12 22.91
CA ILE A 680 -13.58 -6.29 22.46
C ILE A 680 -13.24 -7.20 23.66
N TYR A 681 -12.74 -6.62 24.76
CA TYR A 681 -12.44 -7.35 25.98
C TYR A 681 -13.66 -8.09 26.54
N GLU A 682 -14.80 -7.38 26.71
CA GLU A 682 -16.02 -7.98 27.25
C GLU A 682 -16.56 -9.09 26.35
N ARG A 683 -16.47 -8.92 25.02
CA ARG A 683 -16.90 -9.94 24.06
C ARG A 683 -16.01 -11.19 24.15
N LEU A 684 -14.70 -11.02 24.16
CA LEU A 684 -13.75 -12.14 24.30
C LEU A 684 -13.89 -12.84 25.65
N LYS A 685 -14.13 -12.10 26.74
CA LYS A 685 -14.37 -12.67 28.06
C LYS A 685 -15.59 -13.61 28.06
N ARG A 686 -16.74 -13.15 27.52
CA ARG A 686 -17.96 -13.99 27.38
C ARG A 686 -17.73 -15.22 26.50
N LEU A 687 -17.02 -15.05 25.38
CA LEU A 687 -16.67 -16.16 24.50
C LEU A 687 -15.73 -17.15 25.20
N SER A 688 -14.82 -16.67 26.06
CA SER A 688 -13.91 -17.52 26.82
C SER A 688 -14.63 -18.32 27.90
N GLU A 689 -15.61 -17.73 28.57
CA GLU A 689 -16.49 -18.43 29.52
C GLU A 689 -17.29 -19.55 28.82
N THR A 690 -17.65 -19.37 27.54
CA THR A 690 -18.47 -20.33 26.78
C THR A 690 -17.63 -21.41 26.09
N TYR A 691 -16.51 -21.03 25.47
CA TYR A 691 -15.74 -21.87 24.53
C TYR A 691 -14.27 -22.08 24.95
N GLY A 692 -13.86 -21.55 26.10
CA GLY A 692 -12.57 -21.84 26.72
C GLY A 692 -11.41 -20.89 26.36
N GLY A 693 -10.19 -21.39 26.50
CA GLY A 693 -8.95 -20.60 26.53
C GLY A 693 -8.62 -19.87 25.22
N PHE A 694 -9.08 -20.34 24.07
CA PHE A 694 -8.84 -19.71 22.77
C PHE A 694 -9.27 -18.24 22.72
N PHE A 695 -10.38 -17.90 23.40
CA PHE A 695 -10.88 -16.52 23.46
C PHE A 695 -10.38 -15.74 24.67
N LYS A 696 -9.51 -16.31 25.51
CA LYS A 696 -9.06 -15.66 26.74
C LYS A 696 -8.42 -14.30 26.42
N PRO A 697 -8.95 -13.17 26.93
CA PRO A 697 -8.35 -11.85 26.70
C PRO A 697 -6.90 -11.81 27.18
N SER A 698 -6.03 -11.16 26.42
CA SER A 698 -4.66 -10.86 26.84
C SER A 698 -4.66 -9.80 27.93
N ARG A 699 -3.60 -9.79 28.74
CA ARG A 699 -3.40 -8.77 29.78
C ARG A 699 -3.32 -7.36 29.19
N TYR A 700 -2.67 -7.21 28.04
CA TYR A 700 -2.56 -5.92 27.33
C TYR A 700 -3.92 -5.35 26.94
N LEU A 701 -4.82 -6.20 26.41
CA LEU A 701 -6.18 -5.81 26.06
C LEU A 701 -6.99 -5.46 27.31
N GLU A 702 -6.91 -6.29 28.35
CA GLU A 702 -7.59 -6.07 29.63
C GLU A 702 -7.19 -4.73 30.26
N GLU A 703 -5.89 -4.45 30.35
CA GLU A 703 -5.39 -3.20 30.93
C GLU A 703 -5.97 -1.97 30.23
N ARG A 704 -5.97 -1.97 28.89
CA ARG A 704 -6.48 -0.84 28.10
C ARG A 704 -7.99 -0.71 28.17
N ALA A 705 -8.69 -1.84 28.17
CA ALA A 705 -10.13 -1.87 28.40
C ALA A 705 -10.51 -1.26 29.75
N MET A 706 -9.77 -1.57 30.82
CA MET A 706 -10.03 -1.03 32.16
C MET A 706 -9.65 0.45 32.28
N LYS A 707 -8.62 0.91 31.57
CA LYS A 707 -8.16 2.31 31.61
C LYS A 707 -8.85 3.23 30.60
N GLY A 708 -9.69 2.70 29.70
CA GLY A 708 -10.29 3.48 28.62
C GLY A 708 -9.28 3.98 27.59
N MET A 709 -8.15 3.29 27.41
CA MET A 709 -7.08 3.65 26.49
C MET A 709 -7.26 2.95 25.13
N LEU A 710 -6.71 3.54 24.07
CA LEU A 710 -6.61 2.90 22.77
C LEU A 710 -5.56 1.78 22.77
N LEU A 711 -5.76 0.74 21.96
CA LEU A 711 -4.80 -0.34 21.69
C LEU A 711 -3.52 0.18 21.05
N SER A 712 -3.64 1.22 20.22
CA SER A 712 -2.50 1.85 19.55
C SER A 712 -1.65 2.77 20.43
N GLU A 713 -2.13 3.16 21.62
CA GLU A 713 -1.36 3.98 22.54
C GLU A 713 -0.09 3.24 22.99
N PRO A 714 1.09 3.89 23.00
CA PRO A 714 2.33 3.28 23.45
C PRO A 714 2.20 2.72 24.87
N SER A 715 2.66 1.50 25.10
CA SER A 715 2.78 0.97 26.46
C SER A 715 3.90 1.72 27.22
N SER A 716 3.77 1.81 28.54
CA SER A 716 4.82 2.36 29.42
C SER A 716 6.08 1.48 29.47
N SER A 717 6.00 0.23 28.99
CA SER A 717 7.13 -0.68 28.78
C SER A 717 7.87 -0.36 27.48
N ARG A 718 9.19 -0.15 27.53
CA ARG A 718 10.01 0.08 26.33
C ARG A 718 9.95 -1.11 25.36
N SER A 719 9.80 -0.83 24.07
CA SER A 719 9.93 -1.83 23.00
C SER A 719 11.29 -2.52 23.07
N ARG A 720 11.34 -3.82 22.71
CA ARG A 720 12.58 -4.61 22.61
C ARG A 720 13.39 -4.30 21.34
N LEU A 721 12.86 -3.47 20.43
CA LEU A 721 13.43 -3.12 19.13
C LEU A 721 14.13 -1.76 19.14
#